data_AF-A0A0E3JLB9-F1
#
_entry.id   AF-A0A0E3JLB9-F1
#
_cell.length_a   1.000
_cell.length_b   1.000
_cell.length_c   1.000
_cell.angle_alpha   90.00
_cell.angle_beta   90.00
_cell.angle_gamma   90.00
#
_symmetry.space_group_name_H-M   'P 1'
#
loop_
_entity.id
_entity.type
_entity.pdbx_description
1 polymer ?
#
loop_
_entity_poly.entity_id
_entity_poly.type
_entity_poly.pdbx_seq_one_letter_code
_entity_poly.pdbx_strand_id
1 'polypeptide(L)'
;MENCSEQLKRQLVKCRNLLNKGYTNVQNSRLNWLNTFCLEFLKFSQNLHTFLSRVQEQKKYDKNHEQIEIVYLCLTQIMTCIKHLENTLKAEERQGAAISASRQHFLDRINWCLERLRSCLKSLSNREEPKKLTIPEERSFVELMDMVLDLLAPYSSYKDESQTAATQKCLNLAENQSEAMFASQQIRSIVDFILSHTLAFANVALQQDKKALSALCQKVLRECMAFQEECKAALLPGAQHNDSNRKLKAISLENALYQLEDYINEALLRLVYTCFLDFNNFSIDKLRTMIRERDADDPLLDELIADFDVNVDRTTQIGIFAIAFAPNVKIKTIVRSCLASFESLDSCIIPSLQSTKGTADIFAQLLEQHFNEEVANFKKAIQEIIDSQAFASCYYELLTQIINQNDKEYNRDSLENIIKMAEFLYEHFQLPVNNKELQKEADRLELFKKFHLMLLECQAVLKCTTEKLEPARILKRFKILRSILRKFIDELGDKGANGVANKSQMFIMSEDLSDSQKMFASIGISPSIRSILYNNNTPMENRRQQRLLNDSLKANYSKLNTTTEQVATPSKSTSTGQPIAKVLPNATTQRASLRRKESLRTALFKRQKTSETEQIYTVYKNNSDSLQISEILDQLTGLSSNLSKHTLNN
;
A
#
# COMPACT_ATOMS: atom_id res chain seq x y z
N MET A 1 -33.84 6.82 -16.30
CA MET A 1 -32.65 5.96 -16.14
C MET A 1 -32.92 4.52 -16.57
N GLU A 2 -34.08 3.94 -16.25
CA GLU A 2 -34.46 2.58 -16.66
C GLU A 2 -34.39 2.34 -18.17
N ASN A 3 -34.93 3.24 -19.01
CA ASN A 3 -34.82 3.11 -20.48
C ASN A 3 -33.37 3.11 -21.00
N CYS A 4 -32.47 3.86 -20.36
CA CYS A 4 -31.05 3.92 -20.74
C CYS A 4 -30.30 2.65 -20.29
N SER A 5 -30.64 2.13 -19.12
CA SER A 5 -30.11 0.84 -18.62
C SER A 5 -30.57 -0.34 -19.49
N GLU A 6 -31.84 -0.38 -19.90
CA GLU A 6 -32.35 -1.43 -20.80
C GLU A 6 -31.69 -1.38 -22.18
N GLN A 7 -31.41 -0.18 -22.71
CA GLN A 7 -30.64 -0.03 -23.94
C GLN A 7 -29.22 -0.61 -23.80
N LEU A 8 -28.53 -0.32 -22.70
CA LEU A 8 -27.19 -0.87 -22.42
C LEU A 8 -27.21 -2.40 -22.28
N LYS A 9 -28.22 -2.96 -21.62
CA LYS A 9 -28.40 -4.42 -21.51
C LYS A 9 -28.58 -5.07 -22.88
N ARG A 10 -29.37 -4.46 -23.78
CA ARG A 10 -29.53 -4.95 -25.16
C ARG A 10 -28.23 -4.89 -25.94
N GLN A 11 -27.43 -3.83 -25.77
CA GLN A 11 -26.11 -3.72 -26.40
C GLN A 11 -25.13 -4.79 -25.89
N LEU A 12 -25.12 -5.10 -24.59
CA LEU A 12 -24.32 -6.20 -24.04
C LEU A 12 -24.71 -7.56 -24.63
N VAL A 13 -26.00 -7.84 -24.78
CA VAL A 13 -26.49 -9.08 -25.44
C VAL A 13 -25.99 -9.13 -26.89
N LYS A 14 -26.03 -8.01 -27.61
CA LYS A 14 -25.50 -7.93 -28.97
C LYS A 14 -23.99 -8.19 -29.02
N CYS A 15 -23.22 -7.60 -28.11
CA CYS A 15 -21.78 -7.85 -27.98
C CYS A 15 -21.50 -9.33 -27.74
N ARG A 16 -22.24 -9.98 -26.82
CA ARG A 16 -22.11 -11.41 -26.52
C ARG A 16 -22.43 -12.30 -27.73
N ASN A 17 -23.49 -11.99 -28.48
CA ASN A 17 -23.84 -12.73 -29.69
C ASN A 17 -22.75 -12.61 -30.78
N LEU A 18 -22.08 -11.47 -30.88
CA LEU A 18 -20.95 -11.28 -31.79
C LEU A 18 -19.71 -12.05 -31.31
N LEU A 19 -19.42 -12.02 -30.01
CA LEU A 19 -18.34 -12.78 -29.39
C LEU A 19 -18.49 -14.29 -29.63
N ASN A 20 -19.72 -14.80 -29.58
CA ASN A 20 -20.02 -16.22 -29.83
C ASN A 20 -19.54 -16.72 -31.21
N LYS A 21 -19.39 -15.82 -32.19
CA LYS A 21 -18.83 -16.17 -33.51
C LYS A 21 -17.35 -16.56 -33.43
N GLY A 22 -16.62 -16.10 -32.41
CA GLY A 22 -15.22 -16.45 -32.20
C GLY A 22 -14.99 -17.93 -31.90
N TYR A 23 -15.98 -18.60 -31.29
CA TYR A 23 -15.91 -20.02 -30.94
C TYR A 23 -16.05 -20.96 -32.15
N THR A 24 -16.70 -20.53 -33.24
CA THR A 24 -17.11 -21.41 -34.35
C THR A 24 -16.35 -21.20 -35.67
N ASN A 25 -15.65 -20.06 -35.84
CA ASN A 25 -15.09 -19.66 -37.13
C ASN A 25 -13.59 -20.02 -37.28
N VAL A 26 -13.28 -21.17 -37.89
CA VAL A 26 -11.88 -21.61 -38.08
C VAL A 26 -11.28 -21.15 -39.42
N GLN A 27 -12.06 -20.85 -40.46
CA GLN A 27 -11.49 -20.74 -41.82
C GLN A 27 -11.78 -19.50 -42.71
N ASN A 28 -12.81 -18.66 -42.52
CA ASN A 28 -13.10 -17.64 -43.57
C ASN A 28 -13.37 -16.18 -43.17
N SER A 29 -13.15 -15.74 -41.92
CA SER A 29 -13.06 -14.29 -41.60
C SER A 29 -12.49 -14.02 -40.20
N ARG A 30 -11.30 -14.55 -39.88
CA ARG A 30 -10.80 -14.61 -38.49
C ARG A 30 -10.78 -13.27 -37.75
N LEU A 31 -10.57 -12.14 -38.43
CA LEU A 31 -10.56 -10.80 -37.80
C LEU A 31 -11.86 -10.00 -37.98
N ASN A 32 -12.65 -10.26 -39.04
CA ASN A 32 -13.83 -9.42 -39.34
C ASN A 32 -14.91 -9.47 -38.26
N TRP A 33 -15.10 -10.63 -37.63
CA TRP A 33 -16.05 -10.75 -36.53
C TRP A 33 -15.56 -9.99 -35.30
N LEU A 34 -14.25 -10.00 -35.03
CA LEU A 34 -13.63 -9.27 -33.92
C LEU A 34 -13.73 -7.76 -34.16
N ASN A 35 -13.48 -7.27 -35.38
CA ASN A 35 -13.72 -5.88 -35.77
C ASN A 35 -15.16 -5.45 -35.50
N THR A 36 -16.12 -6.30 -35.90
CA THR A 36 -17.55 -6.03 -35.68
C THR A 36 -17.89 -6.00 -34.20
N PHE A 37 -17.31 -6.90 -33.40
CA PHE A 37 -17.44 -6.91 -31.95
C PHE A 37 -16.87 -5.63 -31.32
N CYS A 38 -15.64 -5.24 -31.68
CA CYS A 38 -14.97 -4.03 -31.17
C CYS A 38 -15.79 -2.77 -31.48
N LEU A 39 -16.36 -2.65 -32.69
CA LEU A 39 -17.21 -1.53 -33.06
C LEU A 39 -18.48 -1.45 -32.18
N GLU A 40 -19.15 -2.58 -31.94
CA GLU A 40 -20.34 -2.60 -31.09
C GLU A 40 -20.00 -2.40 -29.61
N PHE A 41 -18.85 -2.91 -29.15
CA PHE A 41 -18.36 -2.69 -27.80
C PHE A 41 -17.95 -1.23 -27.56
N LEU A 42 -17.40 -0.55 -28.56
CA LEU A 42 -17.12 0.89 -28.51
C LEU A 42 -18.41 1.69 -28.34
N LYS A 43 -19.43 1.42 -29.16
CA LYS A 43 -20.76 2.06 -29.02
C LYS A 43 -21.36 1.81 -27.64
N PHE A 44 -21.25 0.59 -27.13
CA PHE A 44 -21.67 0.25 -25.77
C PHE A 44 -20.90 1.08 -24.73
N SER A 45 -19.58 1.14 -24.83
CA SER A 45 -18.72 1.85 -23.86
C SER A 45 -18.99 3.35 -23.83
N GLN A 46 -19.25 3.98 -24.97
CA GLN A 46 -19.64 5.40 -25.06
C GLN A 46 -21.00 5.66 -24.40
N ASN A 47 -21.99 4.80 -24.65
CA ASN A 47 -23.29 4.91 -24.00
C ASN A 47 -23.20 4.65 -22.50
N LEU A 48 -22.36 3.69 -22.09
CA LEU A 48 -22.10 3.36 -20.70
C LEU A 48 -21.46 4.53 -19.98
N HIS A 49 -20.48 5.20 -20.59
CA HIS A 49 -19.89 6.43 -20.05
C HIS A 49 -20.98 7.48 -19.78
N THR A 50 -21.83 7.75 -20.77
CA THR A 50 -22.92 8.74 -20.62
C THR A 50 -23.87 8.36 -19.47
N PHE A 51 -24.15 7.07 -19.30
CA PHE A 51 -24.94 6.57 -18.18
C PHE A 51 -24.24 6.76 -16.84
N LEU A 52 -22.95 6.40 -16.73
CA LEU A 52 -22.17 6.54 -15.51
C LEU A 52 -22.02 8.00 -15.07
N SER A 53 -21.79 8.94 -15.99
CA SER A 53 -21.74 10.38 -15.67
C SER A 53 -23.05 10.86 -15.03
N ARG A 54 -24.21 10.43 -15.56
CA ARG A 54 -25.52 10.76 -14.98
C ARG A 54 -25.75 10.13 -13.60
N VAL A 55 -25.19 8.94 -13.36
CA VAL A 55 -25.26 8.27 -12.04
C VAL A 55 -24.40 9.02 -11.02
N GLN A 56 -23.23 9.53 -11.43
CA GLN A 56 -22.31 10.28 -10.58
C GLN A 56 -22.89 11.65 -10.16
N GLU A 57 -23.58 12.35 -11.06
CA GLU A 57 -24.21 13.66 -10.77
C GLU A 57 -25.31 13.61 -9.68
N GLN A 58 -25.91 12.44 -9.42
CA GLN A 58 -27.04 12.31 -8.49
C GLN A 58 -26.68 12.30 -6.99
N LYS A 59 -25.49 12.75 -6.59
CA LYS A 59 -25.01 12.78 -5.18
C LYS A 59 -25.13 11.45 -4.41
N LYS A 60 -25.21 10.31 -5.11
CA LYS A 60 -25.17 8.94 -4.54
C LYS A 60 -23.76 8.34 -4.60
N TYR A 61 -22.73 9.17 -4.49
CA TYR A 61 -21.35 8.80 -4.78
C TYR A 61 -20.85 7.64 -3.88
N ASP A 62 -21.19 7.66 -2.58
CA ASP A 62 -20.67 6.65 -1.65
C ASP A 62 -21.27 5.24 -1.82
N LYS A 63 -22.49 5.11 -2.35
CA LYS A 63 -23.18 3.80 -2.42
C LYS A 63 -22.86 2.98 -3.66
N ASN A 64 -22.44 3.64 -4.74
CA ASN A 64 -22.22 3.00 -6.05
C ASN A 64 -20.74 2.92 -6.44
N HIS A 65 -19.84 3.41 -5.60
CA HIS A 65 -18.41 3.54 -5.92
C HIS A 65 -17.78 2.20 -6.31
N GLU A 66 -18.01 1.16 -5.51
CA GLU A 66 -17.47 -0.19 -5.76
C GLU A 66 -17.98 -0.78 -7.09
N GLN A 67 -19.26 -0.60 -7.40
CA GLN A 67 -19.85 -1.09 -8.66
C GLN A 67 -19.26 -0.36 -9.88
N ILE A 68 -18.97 0.94 -9.75
CA ILE A 68 -18.30 1.72 -10.80
C ILE A 68 -16.85 1.24 -11.00
N GLU A 69 -16.13 0.96 -9.93
CA GLU A 69 -14.78 0.38 -10.02
C GLU A 69 -14.77 -1.00 -10.70
N ILE A 70 -15.76 -1.85 -10.39
CA ILE A 70 -15.93 -3.14 -11.06
C ILE A 70 -16.19 -2.95 -12.56
N VAL A 71 -17.00 -1.94 -12.94
CA VAL A 71 -17.22 -1.61 -14.35
C VAL A 71 -15.92 -1.24 -15.03
N TYR A 72 -15.09 -0.38 -14.42
CA TYR A 72 -13.78 -0.01 -14.99
C TYR A 72 -12.83 -1.20 -15.13
N LEU A 73 -12.81 -2.09 -14.13
CA LEU A 73 -12.04 -3.33 -14.19
C LEU A 73 -12.49 -4.19 -15.38
N CYS A 74 -13.79 -4.43 -15.55
CA CYS A 74 -14.31 -5.25 -16.65
C CYS A 74 -14.03 -4.63 -18.01
N LEU A 75 -14.16 -3.31 -18.18
CA LEU A 75 -13.83 -2.64 -19.44
C LEU A 75 -12.34 -2.80 -19.78
N THR A 76 -11.48 -2.60 -18.79
CA THR A 76 -10.01 -2.73 -18.96
C THR A 76 -9.63 -4.17 -19.31
N GLN A 77 -10.18 -5.15 -18.59
CA GLN A 77 -9.95 -6.57 -18.87
C GLN A 77 -10.44 -7.01 -20.25
N ILE A 78 -11.60 -6.52 -20.70
CA ILE A 78 -12.09 -6.79 -22.05
C ILE A 78 -11.09 -6.25 -23.09
N MET A 79 -10.58 -5.04 -22.91
CA MET A 79 -9.58 -4.46 -23.83
C MET A 79 -8.29 -5.28 -23.86
N THR A 80 -7.74 -5.66 -22.70
CA THR A 80 -6.57 -6.52 -22.60
C THR A 80 -6.81 -7.84 -23.33
N CYS A 81 -7.94 -8.50 -23.07
CA CYS A 81 -8.27 -9.77 -23.72
C CYS A 81 -8.48 -9.64 -25.24
N ILE A 82 -9.07 -8.54 -25.72
CA ILE A 82 -9.20 -8.27 -27.16
C ILE A 82 -7.82 -8.18 -27.82
N LYS A 83 -6.88 -7.44 -27.22
CA LYS A 83 -5.51 -7.29 -27.73
C LYS A 83 -4.83 -8.65 -27.88
N HIS A 84 -4.89 -9.49 -26.85
CA HIS A 84 -4.25 -10.80 -26.92
C HIS A 84 -5.01 -11.78 -27.84
N LEU A 85 -6.34 -11.70 -27.90
CA LEU A 85 -7.12 -12.47 -28.86
C LEU A 85 -6.79 -12.09 -30.31
N GLU A 86 -6.59 -10.81 -30.60
CA GLU A 86 -6.10 -10.35 -31.91
C GLU A 86 -4.73 -10.95 -32.23
N ASN A 87 -3.79 -10.93 -31.28
CA ASN A 87 -2.48 -11.54 -31.43
C ASN A 87 -2.57 -13.06 -31.68
N THR A 88 -3.46 -13.76 -30.97
CA THR A 88 -3.75 -15.17 -31.19
C THR A 88 -4.23 -15.40 -32.62
N LEU A 89 -5.22 -14.64 -33.10
CA LEU A 89 -5.77 -14.79 -34.45
C LEU A 89 -4.72 -14.52 -35.54
N LYS A 90 -3.84 -13.52 -35.33
CA LYS A 90 -2.70 -13.23 -36.22
C LYS A 90 -1.68 -14.38 -36.22
N ALA A 91 -1.39 -14.97 -35.06
CA ALA A 91 -0.51 -16.13 -34.97
C ALA A 91 -1.09 -17.35 -35.69
N GLU A 92 -2.40 -17.60 -35.53
CA GLU A 92 -3.09 -18.66 -36.25
C GLU A 92 -3.08 -18.46 -37.78
N GLU A 93 -3.17 -17.21 -38.25
CA GLU A 93 -3.08 -16.88 -39.68
C GLU A 93 -1.68 -17.18 -40.23
N ARG A 94 -0.63 -16.76 -39.51
CA ARG A 94 0.77 -17.03 -39.90
C ARG A 94 1.10 -18.52 -39.92
N GLN A 95 0.51 -19.29 -39.01
CA GLN A 95 0.80 -20.72 -38.84
C GLN A 95 -0.14 -21.62 -39.67
N GLY A 96 -1.20 -21.06 -40.25
CA GLY A 96 -2.21 -21.84 -40.98
C GLY A 96 -3.04 -22.80 -40.11
N ALA A 97 -2.85 -22.80 -38.79
CA ALA A 97 -3.48 -23.71 -37.84
C ALA A 97 -4.19 -22.94 -36.71
N ALA A 98 -5.31 -23.48 -36.21
CA ALA A 98 -6.01 -22.89 -35.09
C ALA A 98 -5.29 -23.17 -33.76
N ILE A 99 -5.31 -22.19 -32.86
CA ILE A 99 -4.77 -22.28 -31.51
C ILE A 99 -5.97 -22.21 -30.56
N SER A 100 -6.80 -23.25 -30.61
CA SER A 100 -8.13 -23.28 -29.98
C SER A 100 -8.07 -23.02 -28.47
N ALA A 101 -7.04 -23.52 -27.78
CA ALA A 101 -6.87 -23.30 -26.33
C ALA A 101 -6.67 -21.81 -25.98
N SER A 102 -5.80 -21.11 -26.71
CA SER A 102 -5.57 -19.67 -26.55
C SER A 102 -6.83 -18.87 -26.86
N ARG A 103 -7.51 -19.21 -27.96
CA ARG A 103 -8.73 -18.56 -28.37
C ARG A 103 -9.82 -18.69 -27.31
N GLN A 104 -10.02 -19.91 -26.80
CA GLN A 104 -11.01 -20.22 -25.76
C GLN A 104 -10.74 -19.42 -24.49
N HIS A 105 -9.49 -19.41 -24.02
CA HIS A 105 -9.09 -18.67 -22.81
C HIS A 105 -9.52 -17.20 -22.86
N PHE A 106 -9.18 -16.47 -23.94
CA PHE A 106 -9.53 -15.06 -24.04
C PHE A 106 -11.02 -14.82 -24.30
N LEU A 107 -11.69 -15.68 -25.08
CA LEU A 107 -13.13 -15.55 -25.31
C LEU A 107 -13.94 -15.74 -24.01
N ASP A 108 -13.58 -16.74 -23.20
CA ASP A 108 -14.27 -17.01 -21.94
C ASP A 108 -14.09 -15.87 -20.94
N ARG A 109 -12.89 -15.28 -20.89
CA ARG A 109 -12.60 -14.10 -20.06
C ARG A 109 -13.41 -12.88 -20.49
N ILE A 110 -13.51 -12.59 -21.79
CA ILE A 110 -14.34 -11.49 -22.31
C ILE A 110 -15.81 -11.74 -21.94
N ASN A 111 -16.30 -12.96 -22.15
CA ASN A 111 -17.69 -13.32 -21.85
C ASN A 111 -18.02 -13.18 -20.35
N TRP A 112 -17.11 -13.60 -19.47
CA TRP A 112 -17.24 -13.42 -18.03
C TRP A 112 -17.32 -11.93 -17.65
N CYS A 113 -16.46 -11.09 -18.23
CA CYS A 113 -16.50 -9.64 -18.00
C CYS A 113 -17.81 -9.01 -18.48
N LEU A 114 -18.35 -9.44 -19.64
CA LEU A 114 -19.64 -8.96 -20.15
C LEU A 114 -20.80 -9.34 -19.22
N GLU A 115 -20.79 -10.55 -18.65
CA GLU A 115 -21.82 -10.97 -17.68
C GLU A 115 -21.70 -10.19 -16.37
N ARG A 116 -20.46 -9.96 -15.89
CA ARG A 116 -20.21 -9.13 -14.70
C ARG A 116 -20.67 -7.69 -14.91
N LEU A 117 -20.41 -7.09 -16.07
CA LEU A 117 -20.95 -5.76 -16.46
C LEU A 117 -22.47 -5.74 -16.44
N ARG A 118 -23.11 -6.79 -16.98
CA ARG A 118 -24.58 -6.92 -16.96
C ARG A 118 -25.11 -6.98 -15.52
N SER A 119 -24.43 -7.66 -14.62
CA SER A 119 -24.77 -7.70 -13.18
C SER A 119 -24.64 -6.32 -12.52
N CYS A 120 -23.51 -5.64 -12.72
CA CYS A 120 -23.30 -4.28 -12.19
C CYS A 120 -24.35 -3.29 -12.68
N LEU A 121 -24.74 -3.36 -13.96
CA LEU A 121 -25.80 -2.51 -14.50
C LEU A 121 -27.16 -2.76 -13.81
N LYS A 122 -27.48 -3.99 -13.40
CA LYS A 122 -28.69 -4.26 -12.61
C LYS A 122 -28.59 -3.61 -11.23
N SER A 123 -27.48 -3.77 -10.53
CA SER A 123 -27.24 -3.17 -9.21
C SER A 123 -27.29 -1.64 -9.25
N LEU A 124 -26.68 -1.02 -10.27
CA LEU A 124 -26.71 0.44 -10.47
C LEU A 124 -28.10 0.98 -10.84
N SER A 125 -28.99 0.12 -11.35
CA SER A 125 -30.36 0.49 -11.73
C SER A 125 -31.37 0.29 -10.61
N ASN A 126 -31.15 -0.69 -9.72
CA ASN A 126 -32.06 -1.02 -8.63
C ASN A 126 -31.93 0.00 -7.47
N ARG A 127 -33.07 0.45 -6.94
CA ARG A 127 -33.17 1.42 -5.83
C ARG A 127 -33.24 0.77 -4.44
N GLU A 128 -32.61 -0.39 -4.21
CA GLU A 128 -32.83 -1.11 -2.96
C GLU A 128 -32.02 -0.57 -1.76
N GLU A 129 -32.64 -0.73 -0.59
CA GLU A 129 -32.26 -0.22 0.73
C GLU A 129 -30.91 -0.75 1.25
N PRO A 130 -30.24 -0.01 2.14
CA PRO A 130 -28.95 -0.42 2.70
C PRO A 130 -29.07 -1.76 3.44
N LYS A 131 -28.31 -2.77 2.99
CA LYS A 131 -27.97 -3.91 3.85
C LYS A 131 -27.31 -3.36 5.13
N LYS A 132 -27.70 -3.91 6.27
CA LYS A 132 -27.18 -3.58 7.60
C LYS A 132 -25.66 -3.42 7.58
N LEU A 133 -25.13 -2.53 8.44
CA LEU A 133 -23.70 -2.37 8.75
C LEU A 133 -23.11 -3.69 9.29
N THR A 134 -22.90 -4.65 8.41
CA THR A 134 -21.91 -5.71 8.60
C THR A 134 -20.59 -5.09 8.18
N ILE A 135 -19.52 -5.28 8.97
CA ILE A 135 -18.16 -4.94 8.52
C ILE A 135 -17.97 -5.73 7.22
N PRO A 136 -17.82 -5.08 6.05
CA PRO A 136 -17.59 -5.80 4.80
C PRO A 136 -16.27 -6.57 4.93
N GLU A 137 -16.29 -7.86 4.60
CA GLU A 137 -15.09 -8.71 4.50
C GLU A 137 -14.04 -8.16 3.51
N GLU A 138 -14.39 -7.14 2.72
CA GLU A 138 -13.58 -6.53 1.68
C GLU A 138 -12.83 -5.25 2.09
N ARG A 139 -12.86 -4.85 3.37
CA ARG A 139 -12.13 -3.64 3.81
C ARG A 139 -10.63 -3.86 3.75
N SER A 140 -9.90 -2.86 3.27
CA SER A 140 -8.44 -2.91 3.19
C SER A 140 -7.79 -2.87 4.59
N PHE A 141 -6.55 -3.35 4.68
CA PHE A 141 -5.75 -3.27 5.90
C PHE A 141 -5.68 -1.83 6.45
N VAL A 142 -5.49 -0.84 5.57
CA VAL A 142 -5.37 0.58 5.94
C VAL A 142 -6.68 1.10 6.54
N GLU A 143 -7.83 0.76 5.95
CA GLU A 143 -9.14 1.15 6.48
C GLU A 143 -9.39 0.51 7.85
N LEU A 144 -9.02 -0.76 8.03
CA LEU A 144 -9.13 -1.44 9.31
C LEU A 144 -8.26 -0.79 10.39
N MET A 145 -7.02 -0.42 10.05
CA MET A 145 -6.11 0.31 10.93
C MET A 145 -6.68 1.68 11.33
N ASP A 146 -7.15 2.47 10.37
CA ASP A 146 -7.76 3.78 10.64
C ASP A 146 -8.97 3.66 11.58
N MET A 147 -9.84 2.68 11.33
CA MET A 147 -11.02 2.45 12.18
C MET A 147 -10.68 2.02 13.60
N VAL A 148 -9.73 1.10 13.79
CA VAL A 148 -9.38 0.65 15.16
C VAL A 148 -8.72 1.77 15.95
N LEU A 149 -7.88 2.59 15.31
CA LEU A 149 -7.24 3.73 15.94
C LEU A 149 -8.25 4.83 16.28
N ASP A 150 -9.22 5.10 15.41
CA ASP A 150 -10.31 6.04 15.69
C ASP A 150 -11.19 5.57 16.87
N LEU A 151 -11.45 4.26 16.99
CA LEU A 151 -12.16 3.68 18.13
C LEU A 151 -11.32 3.70 19.43
N LEU A 152 -9.99 3.63 19.33
CA LEU A 152 -9.08 3.69 20.48
C LEU A 152 -8.81 5.11 20.97
N ALA A 153 -8.89 6.11 20.09
CA ALA A 153 -8.56 7.50 20.38
C ALA A 153 -9.25 8.10 21.64
N PRO A 154 -10.53 7.80 21.94
CA PRO A 154 -11.18 8.27 23.16
C PRO A 154 -10.54 7.76 24.45
N TYR A 155 -9.82 6.63 24.38
CA TYR A 155 -9.20 5.94 25.52
C TYR A 155 -7.70 6.22 25.63
N SER A 156 -7.03 6.60 24.53
CA SER A 156 -5.60 6.93 24.54
C SER A 156 -5.29 8.43 24.67
N SER A 157 -6.24 9.31 24.33
CA SER A 157 -6.06 10.77 24.38
C SER A 157 -6.11 11.37 25.80
N TYR A 158 -5.54 12.58 25.96
CA TYR A 158 -5.60 13.36 27.21
C TYR A 158 -6.87 14.21 27.20
N LYS A 159 -7.81 13.95 28.12
CA LYS A 159 -8.90 14.88 28.41
C LYS A 159 -8.41 15.82 29.51
N ASP A 160 -8.33 17.11 29.22
CA ASP A 160 -8.04 18.13 30.22
C ASP A 160 -9.27 18.23 31.14
N GLU A 161 -9.19 17.60 32.32
CA GLU A 161 -10.28 17.61 33.30
C GLU A 161 -10.32 18.97 34.01
N SER A 162 -10.81 20.01 33.33
CA SER A 162 -11.18 21.25 34.00
C SER A 162 -12.47 21.05 34.79
N GLN A 163 -12.31 20.68 36.07
CA GLN A 163 -13.18 20.96 37.23
C GLN A 163 -14.63 21.39 36.93
N THR A 164 -15.57 20.45 36.76
CA THR A 164 -17.01 20.71 37.01
C THR A 164 -17.90 19.45 37.15
N ALA A 165 -17.35 18.25 37.34
CA ALA A 165 -18.10 16.99 37.17
C ALA A 165 -18.25 16.12 38.44
N ALA A 166 -18.37 16.69 39.63
CA ALA A 166 -18.48 15.87 40.85
C ALA A 166 -19.87 15.26 41.08
N THR A 167 -20.95 15.89 40.61
CA THR A 167 -22.33 15.48 40.96
C THR A 167 -23.11 14.82 39.82
N GLN A 168 -22.59 14.88 38.59
CA GLN A 168 -23.21 14.32 37.36
C GLN A 168 -22.43 13.10 36.84
N LYS A 169 -21.65 12.44 37.72
CA LYS A 169 -20.72 11.36 37.36
C LYS A 169 -21.36 9.97 37.43
N CYS A 170 -22.29 9.70 38.35
CA CYS A 170 -22.79 8.34 38.59
C CYS A 170 -23.75 7.78 37.52
N LEU A 171 -24.65 8.60 36.94
CA LEU A 171 -25.56 8.15 35.87
C LEU A 171 -24.80 7.94 34.54
N ASN A 172 -23.82 8.80 34.26
CA ASN A 172 -22.96 8.68 33.08
C ASN A 172 -21.90 7.57 33.21
N LEU A 173 -21.60 7.06 34.41
CA LEU A 173 -20.52 6.09 34.63
C LEU A 173 -20.86 4.69 34.10
N ALA A 174 -22.07 4.20 34.39
CA ALA A 174 -22.53 2.89 33.93
C ALA A 174 -22.72 2.86 32.40
N GLU A 175 -23.25 3.94 31.82
CA GLU A 175 -23.36 4.11 30.37
C GLU A 175 -21.97 4.17 29.72
N ASN A 176 -21.03 4.97 30.25
CA ASN A 176 -19.64 5.03 29.78
C ASN A 176 -18.90 3.67 29.89
N GLN A 177 -19.23 2.84 30.89
CA GLN A 177 -18.64 1.49 31.05
C GLN A 177 -19.22 0.48 30.05
N SER A 178 -20.53 0.52 29.82
CA SER A 178 -21.20 -0.29 28.81
C SER A 178 -20.70 0.06 27.40
N GLU A 179 -20.54 1.36 27.12
CA GLU A 179 -19.94 1.85 25.88
C GLU A 179 -18.48 1.41 25.72
N ALA A 180 -17.67 1.45 26.79
CA ALA A 180 -16.30 0.96 26.75
C ALA A 180 -16.22 -0.54 26.47
N MET A 181 -17.13 -1.33 27.06
CA MET A 181 -17.20 -2.76 26.79
C MET A 181 -17.61 -3.04 25.33
N PHE A 182 -18.61 -2.34 24.82
CA PHE A 182 -19.05 -2.46 23.42
C PHE A 182 -17.94 -2.03 22.43
N ALA A 183 -17.27 -0.92 22.70
CA ALA A 183 -16.11 -0.47 21.92
C ALA A 183 -14.98 -1.51 21.94
N SER A 184 -14.70 -2.12 23.10
CA SER A 184 -13.67 -3.16 23.21
C SER A 184 -14.00 -4.42 22.38
N GLN A 185 -15.29 -4.76 22.22
CA GLN A 185 -15.72 -5.86 21.35
C GLN A 185 -15.56 -5.52 19.87
N GLN A 186 -15.90 -4.29 19.46
CA GLN A 186 -15.68 -3.83 18.09
C GLN A 186 -14.19 -3.77 17.75
N ILE A 187 -13.37 -3.19 18.64
CA ILE A 187 -11.91 -3.15 18.51
C ILE A 187 -11.37 -4.56 18.31
N ARG A 188 -11.79 -5.53 19.15
CA ARG A 188 -11.37 -6.92 19.02
C ARG A 188 -11.70 -7.51 17.65
N SER A 189 -12.93 -7.29 17.16
CA SER A 189 -13.37 -7.78 15.85
C SER A 189 -12.55 -7.17 14.71
N ILE A 190 -12.26 -5.87 14.75
CA ILE A 190 -11.43 -5.21 13.73
C ILE A 190 -9.98 -5.72 13.81
N VAL A 191 -9.43 -5.90 15.01
CA VAL A 191 -8.11 -6.49 15.23
C VAL A 191 -8.04 -7.89 14.62
N ASP A 192 -9.07 -8.73 14.75
CA ASP A 192 -9.07 -10.06 14.11
C ASP A 192 -8.92 -9.97 12.58
N PHE A 193 -9.56 -9.00 11.92
CA PHE A 193 -9.38 -8.77 10.49
C PHE A 193 -7.98 -8.27 10.15
N ILE A 194 -7.42 -7.33 10.93
CA ILE A 194 -6.04 -6.83 10.77
C ILE A 194 -5.04 -7.99 10.87
N LEU A 195 -5.21 -8.85 11.89
CA LEU A 195 -4.35 -10.02 12.09
C LEU A 195 -4.48 -11.02 10.94
N SER A 196 -5.70 -11.25 10.45
CA SER A 196 -5.96 -12.14 9.31
C SER A 196 -5.26 -11.65 8.03
N HIS A 197 -5.38 -10.35 7.72
CA HIS A 197 -4.69 -9.72 6.58
C HIS A 197 -3.17 -9.82 6.72
N THR A 198 -2.65 -9.56 7.92
CA THR A 198 -1.22 -9.63 8.20
C THR A 198 -0.68 -11.05 8.05
N LEU A 199 -1.42 -12.05 8.54
CA LEU A 199 -1.01 -13.46 8.45
C LEU A 199 -1.09 -13.99 7.01
N ALA A 200 -2.08 -13.55 6.23
CA ALA A 200 -2.13 -13.84 4.80
C ALA A 200 -0.88 -13.32 4.08
N PHE A 201 -0.47 -12.07 4.36
CA PHE A 201 0.78 -11.52 3.86
C PHE A 201 2.02 -12.29 4.38
N ALA A 202 2.08 -12.60 5.67
CA ALA A 202 3.20 -13.30 6.28
C ALA A 202 3.45 -14.71 5.69
N ASN A 203 2.41 -15.37 5.18
CA ASN A 203 2.54 -16.69 4.56
C ASN A 203 3.36 -16.69 3.27
N VAL A 204 3.36 -15.58 2.53
CA VAL A 204 4.09 -15.44 1.26
C VAL A 204 5.32 -14.53 1.39
N ALA A 205 5.45 -13.83 2.51
CA ALA A 205 6.58 -12.96 2.82
C ALA A 205 7.91 -13.73 2.94
N LEU A 206 9.02 -12.98 2.98
CA LEU A 206 10.35 -13.54 3.25
C LEU A 206 10.36 -14.24 4.62
N GLN A 207 11.17 -15.30 4.75
CA GLN A 207 11.19 -16.12 5.99
C GLN A 207 11.48 -15.30 7.25
N GLN A 208 12.39 -14.33 7.16
CA GLN A 208 12.70 -13.41 8.26
C GLN A 208 11.47 -12.57 8.67
N ASP A 209 10.70 -12.10 7.68
CA ASP A 209 9.53 -11.26 7.89
C ASP A 209 8.34 -12.07 8.42
N LYS A 210 8.13 -13.29 7.92
CA LYS A 210 7.10 -14.22 8.43
C LYS A 210 7.19 -14.42 9.94
N LYS A 211 8.41 -14.66 10.44
CA LYS A 211 8.65 -14.88 11.88
C LYS A 211 8.36 -13.61 12.68
N ALA A 212 8.87 -12.46 12.23
CA ALA A 212 8.69 -11.18 12.92
C ALA A 212 7.22 -10.74 12.95
N LEU A 213 6.52 -10.85 11.82
CA LEU A 213 5.10 -10.53 11.69
C LEU A 213 4.24 -11.41 12.60
N SER A 214 4.53 -12.71 12.65
CA SER A 214 3.83 -13.65 13.54
C SER A 214 3.97 -13.24 15.02
N ALA A 215 5.15 -12.81 15.45
CA ALA A 215 5.40 -12.33 16.80
C ALA A 215 4.69 -10.99 17.10
N LEU A 216 4.66 -10.07 16.13
CA LEU A 216 3.93 -8.80 16.26
C LEU A 216 2.42 -9.02 16.32
N CYS A 217 1.87 -9.94 15.51
CA CYS A 217 0.47 -10.37 15.59
C CYS A 217 0.12 -10.88 17.00
N GLN A 218 0.96 -11.74 17.58
CA GLN A 218 0.78 -12.22 18.95
C GLN A 218 0.86 -11.09 19.99
N LYS A 219 1.73 -10.10 19.77
CA LYS A 219 1.81 -8.92 20.65
C LYS A 219 0.51 -8.10 20.58
N VAL A 220 0.04 -7.73 19.39
CA VAL A 220 -1.21 -6.98 19.19
C VAL A 220 -2.39 -7.72 19.82
N LEU A 221 -2.48 -9.03 19.62
CA LEU A 221 -3.53 -9.86 20.21
C LEU A 221 -3.52 -9.81 21.75
N ARG A 222 -2.33 -9.94 22.37
CA ARG A 222 -2.17 -9.86 23.83
C ARG A 222 -2.56 -8.50 24.38
N GLU A 223 -2.11 -7.41 23.75
CA GLU A 223 -2.47 -6.05 24.19
C GLU A 223 -3.98 -5.79 24.01
N CYS A 224 -4.59 -6.34 22.96
CA CYS A 224 -6.02 -6.26 22.73
C CYS A 224 -6.82 -7.01 23.80
N MET A 225 -6.40 -8.22 24.17
CA MET A 225 -7.01 -8.97 25.27
C MET A 225 -6.88 -8.23 26.59
N ALA A 226 -5.70 -7.69 26.90
CA ALA A 226 -5.46 -6.94 28.14
C ALA A 226 -6.33 -5.67 28.22
N PHE A 227 -6.55 -4.97 27.11
CA PHE A 227 -7.49 -3.86 27.05
C PHE A 227 -8.94 -4.31 27.29
N GLN A 228 -9.37 -5.40 26.66
CA GLN A 228 -10.70 -5.98 26.87
C GLN A 228 -10.93 -6.43 28.32
N GLU A 229 -9.94 -7.06 28.94
CA GLU A 229 -10.00 -7.50 30.35
C GLU A 229 -10.16 -6.31 31.30
N GLU A 230 -9.45 -5.21 31.06
CA GLU A 230 -9.58 -3.99 31.86
C GLU A 230 -10.96 -3.32 31.68
N CYS A 231 -11.51 -3.34 30.45
CA CYS A 231 -12.88 -2.90 30.19
C CYS A 231 -13.93 -3.76 30.91
N LYS A 232 -13.72 -5.09 30.98
CA LYS A 232 -14.60 -6.03 31.71
C LYS A 232 -14.49 -5.86 33.22
N ALA A 233 -13.27 -5.72 33.74
CA ALA A 233 -13.02 -5.59 35.18
C ALA A 233 -13.73 -4.37 35.78
N ALA A 234 -13.90 -3.31 34.99
CA ALA A 234 -14.63 -2.11 35.39
C ALA A 234 -16.14 -2.30 35.58
N LEU A 235 -16.73 -3.43 35.11
CA LEU A 235 -18.14 -3.77 35.28
C LEU A 235 -18.41 -4.61 36.54
N LEU A 236 -17.38 -5.06 37.27
CA LEU A 236 -17.54 -5.91 38.45
C LEU A 236 -18.02 -5.11 39.67
N PRO A 237 -18.99 -5.62 40.47
CA PRO A 237 -19.46 -4.95 41.67
C PRO A 237 -18.33 -4.77 42.68
N GLY A 238 -18.03 -3.53 43.08
CA GLY A 238 -16.97 -3.20 44.04
C GLY A 238 -15.59 -2.93 43.44
N ALA A 239 -15.45 -2.94 42.11
CA ALA A 239 -14.19 -2.59 41.45
C ALA A 239 -13.86 -1.10 41.60
N GLN A 240 -12.59 -0.80 41.96
CA GLN A 240 -12.05 0.56 41.92
C GLN A 240 -11.92 1.00 40.46
N HIS A 241 -12.52 2.14 40.13
CA HIS A 241 -12.49 2.72 38.79
C HIS A 241 -11.06 3.13 38.42
N ASN A 242 -10.44 2.40 37.48
CA ASN A 242 -9.07 2.66 37.07
C ASN A 242 -8.94 3.08 35.60
N ASP A 243 -9.52 4.23 35.27
CA ASP A 243 -9.38 4.85 33.94
C ASP A 243 -7.92 5.05 33.53
N SER A 244 -7.01 5.22 34.49
CA SER A 244 -5.58 5.31 34.23
C SER A 244 -5.01 4.00 33.67
N ASN A 245 -5.42 2.84 34.22
CA ASN A 245 -5.04 1.54 33.68
C ASN A 245 -5.65 1.29 32.30
N ARG A 246 -6.93 1.59 32.12
CA ARG A 246 -7.61 1.45 30.81
C ARG A 246 -6.90 2.28 29.74
N LYS A 247 -6.53 3.51 30.07
CA LYS A 247 -5.74 4.38 29.19
C LYS A 247 -4.36 3.81 28.88
N LEU A 248 -3.64 3.30 29.88
CA LEU A 248 -2.34 2.65 29.66
C LEU A 248 -2.46 1.44 28.72
N LYS A 249 -3.50 0.61 28.88
CA LYS A 249 -3.77 -0.52 27.97
C LYS A 249 -4.15 -0.07 26.56
N ALA A 250 -4.96 0.98 26.43
CA ALA A 250 -5.29 1.56 25.13
C ALA A 250 -4.04 2.10 24.40
N ILE A 251 -3.17 2.84 25.10
CA ILE A 251 -1.90 3.34 24.55
C ILE A 251 -0.97 2.17 24.18
N SER A 252 -0.93 1.11 25.00
CA SER A 252 -0.13 -0.08 24.71
C SER A 252 -0.58 -0.78 23.42
N LEU A 253 -1.90 -0.96 23.25
CA LEU A 253 -2.48 -1.50 22.03
C LEU A 253 -2.24 -0.60 20.81
N GLU A 254 -2.44 0.71 20.94
CA GLU A 254 -2.16 1.68 19.88
C GLU A 254 -0.69 1.59 19.42
N ASN A 255 0.27 1.54 20.36
CA ASN A 255 1.68 1.38 20.03
C ASN A 255 1.99 0.02 19.36
N ALA A 256 1.34 -1.06 19.78
CA ALA A 256 1.51 -2.36 19.16
C ALA A 256 0.97 -2.38 17.72
N LEU A 257 -0.15 -1.69 17.47
CA LEU A 257 -0.73 -1.53 16.13
C LEU A 257 0.18 -0.71 15.21
N TYR A 258 0.74 0.42 15.67
CA TYR A 258 1.71 1.19 14.88
C TYR A 258 2.96 0.37 14.55
N GLN A 259 3.49 -0.39 15.52
CA GLN A 259 4.65 -1.26 15.26
C GLN A 259 4.35 -2.35 14.23
N LEU A 260 3.12 -2.89 14.22
CA LEU A 260 2.67 -3.85 13.23
C LEU A 260 2.59 -3.20 11.85
N GLU A 261 1.96 -2.03 11.75
CA GLU A 261 1.83 -1.27 10.50
C GLU A 261 3.19 -0.89 9.91
N ASP A 262 4.09 -0.32 10.73
CA ASP A 262 5.44 0.06 10.31
C ASP A 262 6.20 -1.16 9.75
N TYR A 263 6.18 -2.29 10.47
CA TYR A 263 6.89 -3.49 10.04
C TYR A 263 6.30 -4.10 8.77
N ILE A 264 4.97 -4.15 8.63
CA ILE A 264 4.31 -4.65 7.42
C ILE A 264 4.72 -3.81 6.22
N ASN A 265 4.73 -2.49 6.35
CA ASN A 265 5.11 -1.59 5.26
C ASN A 265 6.56 -1.81 4.81
N GLU A 266 7.49 -1.97 5.76
CA GLU A 266 8.88 -2.28 5.44
C GLU A 266 9.04 -3.67 4.79
N ALA A 267 8.34 -4.68 5.32
CA ALA A 267 8.34 -6.04 4.76
C ALA A 267 7.75 -6.06 3.35
N LEU A 268 6.72 -5.26 3.08
CA LEU A 268 6.11 -5.10 1.76
C LEU A 268 7.11 -4.52 0.76
N LEU A 269 7.88 -3.48 1.14
CA LEU A 269 8.91 -2.91 0.27
C LEU A 269 10.03 -3.91 -0.05
N ARG A 270 10.48 -4.70 0.95
CA ARG A 270 11.43 -5.79 0.72
C ARG A 270 10.85 -6.83 -0.24
N LEU A 271 9.58 -7.21 -0.04
CA LEU A 271 8.90 -8.17 -0.89
C LEU A 271 8.77 -7.67 -2.34
N VAL A 272 8.53 -6.37 -2.56
CA VAL A 272 8.49 -5.76 -3.89
C VAL A 272 9.82 -5.93 -4.63
N TYR A 273 10.96 -5.66 -3.98
CA TYR A 273 12.27 -5.88 -4.60
C TYR A 273 12.50 -7.35 -4.93
N THR A 274 12.22 -8.25 -3.99
CA THR A 274 12.39 -9.70 -4.20
C THR A 274 11.48 -10.21 -5.31
N CYS A 275 10.20 -9.84 -5.31
CA CYS A 275 9.21 -10.31 -6.28
C CYS A 275 9.57 -9.94 -7.74
N PHE A 276 10.03 -8.71 -7.97
CA PHE A 276 10.48 -8.31 -9.32
C PHE A 276 11.83 -8.89 -9.69
N LEU A 277 12.70 -9.18 -8.73
CA LEU A 277 13.95 -9.90 -8.98
C LEU A 277 13.65 -11.34 -9.40
N ASP A 278 12.70 -11.96 -8.71
CA ASP A 278 12.23 -13.32 -8.92
C ASP A 278 11.64 -13.50 -10.33
N PHE A 279 10.83 -12.55 -10.82
CA PHE A 279 10.36 -12.55 -12.21
C PHE A 279 11.50 -12.51 -13.25
N ASN A 280 12.64 -11.90 -12.93
CA ASN A 280 13.82 -11.95 -13.80
C ASN A 280 14.62 -13.26 -13.65
N ASN A 281 14.63 -13.85 -12.45
CA ASN A 281 15.41 -15.04 -12.15
C ASN A 281 14.78 -16.31 -12.72
N PHE A 282 13.46 -16.47 -12.60
CA PHE A 282 12.67 -17.59 -13.11
C PHE A 282 11.56 -17.09 -14.03
N SER A 283 11.98 -16.40 -15.10
CA SER A 283 11.10 -16.01 -16.19
C SER A 283 10.45 -17.23 -16.86
N ILE A 284 9.29 -17.02 -17.48
CA ILE A 284 8.57 -18.10 -18.17
C ILE A 284 9.41 -18.75 -19.25
N ASP A 285 10.23 -17.99 -19.98
CA ASP A 285 11.19 -18.54 -20.95
C ASP A 285 12.22 -19.50 -20.32
N LYS A 286 12.70 -19.20 -19.11
CA LYS A 286 13.62 -20.08 -18.38
C LYS A 286 12.89 -21.33 -17.90
N LEU A 287 11.69 -21.17 -17.33
CA LEU A 287 10.82 -22.30 -16.98
C LEU A 287 10.57 -23.20 -18.19
N ARG A 288 10.25 -22.62 -19.36
CA ARG A 288 10.05 -23.34 -20.62
C ARG A 288 11.29 -24.15 -21.00
N THR A 289 12.46 -23.53 -20.95
CA THR A 289 13.73 -24.18 -21.30
C THR A 289 14.01 -25.35 -20.37
N MET A 290 13.84 -25.14 -19.06
CA MET A 290 14.07 -26.16 -18.04
C MET A 290 13.09 -27.33 -18.14
N ILE A 291 11.80 -27.07 -18.40
CA ILE A 291 10.78 -28.11 -18.63
C ILE A 291 11.11 -28.98 -19.85
N ARG A 292 11.80 -28.43 -20.85
CA ARG A 292 12.20 -29.17 -22.06
C ARG A 292 13.48 -29.99 -21.86
N GLU A 293 14.38 -29.50 -21.01
CA GLU A 293 15.69 -30.11 -20.78
C GLU A 293 15.67 -31.18 -19.68
N ARG A 294 14.68 -31.14 -18.79
CA ARG A 294 14.56 -32.04 -17.64
C ARG A 294 13.46 -33.08 -17.81
N ASP A 295 13.63 -34.22 -17.14
CA ASP A 295 12.59 -35.24 -17.07
C ASP A 295 11.38 -34.75 -16.25
N ALA A 296 10.19 -35.26 -16.57
CA ALA A 296 8.95 -34.85 -15.91
C ALA A 296 8.91 -35.16 -14.40
N ASP A 297 9.76 -36.07 -13.91
CA ASP A 297 9.86 -36.47 -12.50
C ASP A 297 11.06 -35.81 -11.78
N ASP A 298 11.66 -34.75 -12.35
CA ASP A 298 12.78 -34.05 -11.74
C ASP A 298 12.33 -33.18 -10.55
N PRO A 299 12.77 -33.48 -9.30
CA PRO A 299 12.35 -32.72 -8.12
C PRO A 299 12.78 -31.24 -8.17
N LEU A 300 13.83 -30.90 -8.91
CA LEU A 300 14.26 -29.52 -9.09
C LEU A 300 13.32 -28.73 -10.01
N LEU A 301 12.59 -29.41 -10.90
CA LEU A 301 11.57 -28.77 -11.71
C LEU A 301 10.34 -28.44 -10.88
N ASP A 302 9.93 -29.36 -9.99
CA ASP A 302 8.83 -29.14 -9.05
C ASP A 302 9.12 -27.99 -8.09
N GLU A 303 10.36 -27.90 -7.57
CA GLU A 303 10.80 -26.77 -6.73
C GLU A 303 10.71 -25.43 -7.48
N LEU A 304 11.13 -25.39 -8.75
CA LEU A 304 11.08 -24.18 -9.57
C LEU A 304 9.64 -23.75 -9.89
N ILE A 305 8.73 -24.70 -10.14
CA ILE A 305 7.31 -24.41 -10.31
C ILE A 305 6.71 -23.87 -9.01
N ALA A 306 7.03 -24.48 -7.87
CA ALA A 306 6.59 -24.01 -6.57
C ALA A 306 7.11 -22.58 -6.27
N ASP A 307 8.36 -22.27 -6.61
CA ASP A 307 8.93 -20.92 -6.47
C ASP A 307 8.22 -19.90 -7.36
N PHE A 308 7.84 -20.29 -8.58
CA PHE A 308 7.04 -19.45 -9.47
C PHE A 308 5.65 -19.16 -8.89
N ASP A 309 4.93 -20.20 -8.44
CA ASP A 309 3.60 -20.07 -7.85
C ASP A 309 3.64 -19.18 -6.59
N VAL A 310 4.63 -19.39 -5.73
CA VAL A 310 4.87 -18.52 -4.56
C VAL A 310 5.11 -17.08 -4.99
N ASN A 311 5.80 -16.82 -6.10
CA ASN A 311 6.00 -15.45 -6.57
C ASN A 311 4.73 -14.81 -7.17
N VAL A 312 3.85 -15.60 -7.78
CA VAL A 312 2.51 -15.15 -8.20
C VAL A 312 1.65 -14.80 -6.98
N ASP A 313 1.71 -15.61 -5.92
CA ASP A 313 1.05 -15.33 -4.64
C ASP A 313 1.58 -14.05 -3.97
N ARG A 314 2.91 -13.85 -3.97
CA ARG A 314 3.55 -12.59 -3.52
C ARG A 314 3.03 -11.39 -4.31
N THR A 315 2.94 -11.52 -5.63
CA THR A 315 2.41 -10.49 -6.52
C THR A 315 0.98 -10.13 -6.16
N THR A 316 0.15 -11.13 -5.87
CA THR A 316 -1.23 -10.94 -5.43
C THR A 316 -1.30 -10.16 -4.13
N GLN A 317 -0.50 -10.53 -3.13
CA GLN A 317 -0.45 -9.80 -1.86
C GLN A 317 0.05 -8.35 -2.03
N ILE A 318 1.10 -8.13 -2.83
CA ILE A 318 1.57 -6.78 -3.18
C ILE A 318 0.44 -5.96 -3.80
N GLY A 319 -0.31 -6.56 -4.73
CA GLY A 319 -1.41 -5.90 -5.42
C GLY A 319 -2.58 -5.54 -4.49
N ILE A 320 -2.93 -6.40 -3.53
CA ILE A 320 -3.98 -6.13 -2.53
C ILE A 320 -3.62 -4.88 -1.71
N PHE A 321 -2.37 -4.77 -1.23
CA PHE A 321 -1.90 -3.58 -0.54
C PHE A 321 -1.85 -2.36 -1.46
N ALA A 322 -1.35 -2.52 -2.69
CA ALA A 322 -1.25 -1.42 -3.65
C ALA A 322 -2.61 -0.81 -4.02
N ILE A 323 -3.67 -1.62 -4.09
CA ILE A 323 -5.05 -1.15 -4.29
C ILE A 323 -5.49 -0.20 -3.17
N ALA A 324 -5.10 -0.46 -1.93
CA ALA A 324 -5.40 0.38 -0.77
C ALA A 324 -4.59 1.69 -0.78
N PHE A 325 -3.37 1.65 -1.31
CA PHE A 325 -2.48 2.83 -1.40
C PHE A 325 -2.66 3.65 -2.69
N ALA A 326 -3.42 3.15 -3.66
CA ALA A 326 -3.58 3.79 -4.96
C ALA A 326 -4.11 5.24 -4.82
N PRO A 327 -3.42 6.25 -5.38
CA PRO A 327 -3.79 7.65 -5.20
C PRO A 327 -5.01 8.06 -6.04
N ASN A 328 -5.37 7.26 -7.05
CA ASN A 328 -6.50 7.50 -7.94
C ASN A 328 -7.08 6.17 -8.47
N VAL A 329 -8.32 6.26 -8.96
CA VAL A 329 -9.06 5.10 -9.50
C VAL A 329 -8.35 4.48 -10.71
N LYS A 330 -7.63 5.28 -11.52
CA LYS A 330 -6.90 4.77 -12.70
C LYS A 330 -5.86 3.73 -12.30
N ILE A 331 -4.97 4.09 -11.38
CA ILE A 331 -3.91 3.19 -10.90
C ILE A 331 -4.54 1.99 -10.19
N LYS A 332 -5.58 2.21 -9.37
CA LYS A 332 -6.34 1.14 -8.73
C LYS A 332 -6.90 0.14 -9.74
N THR A 333 -7.51 0.61 -10.84
CA THR A 333 -8.04 -0.22 -11.92
C THR A 333 -6.92 -0.97 -12.65
N ILE A 334 -5.77 -0.33 -12.92
CA ILE A 334 -4.62 -0.99 -13.56
C ILE A 334 -4.14 -2.15 -12.68
N VAL A 335 -3.88 -1.91 -11.39
CA VAL A 335 -3.43 -2.95 -10.46
C VAL A 335 -4.45 -4.10 -10.38
N ARG A 336 -5.75 -3.79 -10.23
CA ARG A 336 -6.82 -4.81 -10.22
C ARG A 336 -6.89 -5.59 -11.53
N SER A 337 -6.63 -4.93 -12.66
CA SER A 337 -6.60 -5.56 -13.98
C SER A 337 -5.45 -6.57 -14.04
N CYS A 338 -4.24 -6.18 -13.65
CA CYS A 338 -3.09 -7.09 -13.63
C CYS A 338 -3.36 -8.31 -12.74
N LEU A 339 -3.89 -8.10 -11.52
CA LEU A 339 -4.25 -9.21 -10.62
C LEU A 339 -5.28 -10.17 -11.25
N ALA A 340 -6.32 -9.62 -11.89
CA ALA A 340 -7.31 -10.44 -12.58
C ALA A 340 -6.71 -11.22 -13.74
N SER A 341 -5.70 -10.66 -14.43
CA SER A 341 -4.96 -11.37 -15.48
C SER A 341 -4.09 -12.49 -14.90
N PHE A 342 -3.34 -12.24 -13.82
CA PHE A 342 -2.54 -13.27 -13.14
C PHE A 342 -3.40 -14.45 -12.68
N GLU A 343 -4.51 -14.17 -11.97
CA GLU A 343 -5.47 -15.19 -11.54
C GLU A 343 -6.00 -16.03 -12.71
N SER A 344 -6.24 -15.40 -13.87
CA SER A 344 -6.71 -16.13 -15.04
C SER A 344 -5.64 -16.99 -15.71
N LEU A 345 -4.38 -16.58 -15.62
CA LEU A 345 -3.24 -17.25 -16.22
C LEU A 345 -2.72 -18.40 -15.34
N ASP A 346 -2.90 -18.31 -14.03
CA ASP A 346 -2.45 -19.27 -13.02
C ASP A 346 -2.76 -20.72 -13.41
N SER A 347 -4.03 -20.98 -13.75
CA SER A 347 -4.53 -22.31 -14.13
C SER A 347 -4.03 -22.86 -15.47
N CYS A 348 -3.39 -22.05 -16.33
CA CYS A 348 -3.07 -22.46 -17.71
C CYS A 348 -1.62 -22.22 -18.14
N ILE A 349 -0.86 -21.37 -17.44
CA ILE A 349 0.49 -21.01 -17.86
C ILE A 349 1.46 -22.20 -17.72
N ILE A 350 1.55 -22.82 -16.54
CA ILE A 350 2.41 -24.00 -16.31
C ILE A 350 1.96 -25.20 -17.16
N PRO A 351 0.65 -25.57 -17.21
CA PRO A 351 0.19 -26.64 -18.09
C PRO A 351 0.52 -26.40 -19.57
N SER A 352 0.50 -25.15 -20.03
CA SER A 352 0.85 -24.83 -21.42
C SER A 352 2.33 -25.11 -21.74
N LEU A 353 3.23 -24.93 -20.76
CA LEU A 353 4.67 -25.17 -20.93
C LEU A 353 5.00 -26.66 -20.97
N GLN A 354 4.25 -27.48 -20.23
CA GLN A 354 4.41 -28.94 -20.18
C GLN A 354 3.86 -29.64 -21.43
N SER A 355 3.02 -28.96 -22.22
CA SER A 355 2.42 -29.54 -23.42
C SER A 355 3.38 -29.47 -24.62
N THR A 356 3.81 -30.64 -25.10
CA THR A 356 4.75 -30.77 -26.24
C THR A 356 4.06 -31.01 -27.60
N LYS A 357 2.73 -30.89 -27.69
CA LYS A 357 1.96 -31.31 -28.87
C LYS A 357 1.47 -30.13 -29.73
N GLY A 358 1.72 -30.22 -31.04
CA GLY A 358 1.08 -29.36 -32.05
C GLY A 358 1.35 -27.86 -31.85
N THR A 359 0.30 -27.05 -31.78
CA THR A 359 0.39 -25.58 -31.59
C THR A 359 0.64 -25.15 -30.14
N ALA A 360 0.94 -26.08 -29.23
CA ALA A 360 1.13 -25.81 -27.81
C ALA A 360 2.28 -24.84 -27.52
N ASP A 361 3.38 -24.89 -28.27
CA ASP A 361 4.49 -23.95 -28.07
C ASP A 361 4.07 -22.51 -28.36
N ILE A 362 3.31 -22.29 -29.44
CA ILE A 362 2.79 -20.97 -29.79
C ILE A 362 1.77 -20.51 -28.75
N PHE A 363 0.95 -21.43 -28.22
CA PHE A 363 0.03 -21.10 -27.13
C PHE A 363 0.77 -20.62 -25.88
N ALA A 364 1.81 -21.34 -25.46
CA ALA A 364 2.65 -20.96 -24.34
C ALA A 364 3.35 -19.61 -24.56
N GLN A 365 3.84 -19.33 -25.79
CA GLN A 365 4.43 -18.04 -26.14
C GLN A 365 3.43 -16.88 -26.06
N LEU A 366 2.19 -17.09 -26.51
CA LEU A 366 1.13 -16.09 -26.43
C LEU A 366 0.74 -15.79 -24.96
N LEU A 367 0.67 -16.83 -24.11
CA LEU A 367 0.42 -16.66 -22.68
C LEU A 367 1.58 -15.98 -21.98
N GLU A 368 2.82 -16.34 -22.31
CA GLU A 368 4.01 -15.67 -21.80
C GLU A 368 4.02 -14.18 -22.16
N GLN A 369 3.69 -13.83 -23.40
CA GLN A 369 3.61 -12.43 -23.80
C GLN A 369 2.59 -11.68 -22.95
N HIS A 370 1.39 -12.24 -22.76
CA HIS A 370 0.37 -11.65 -21.89
C HIS A 370 0.88 -11.48 -20.45
N PHE A 371 1.50 -12.52 -19.89
CA PHE A 371 2.04 -12.47 -18.54
C PHE A 371 3.11 -11.38 -18.38
N ASN A 372 4.09 -11.33 -19.28
CA ASN A 372 5.19 -10.36 -19.21
C ASN A 372 4.71 -8.92 -19.38
N GLU A 373 3.72 -8.69 -20.26
CA GLU A 373 3.08 -7.38 -20.40
C GLU A 373 2.35 -6.96 -19.12
N GLU A 374 1.64 -7.88 -18.47
CA GLU A 374 0.95 -7.61 -17.20
C GLU A 374 1.92 -7.43 -16.03
N VAL A 375 3.02 -8.18 -15.95
CA VAL A 375 4.10 -7.93 -14.98
C VAL A 375 4.71 -6.54 -15.18
N ALA A 376 4.95 -6.11 -16.42
CA ALA A 376 5.48 -4.78 -16.71
C ALA A 376 4.49 -3.67 -16.32
N ASN A 377 3.20 -3.83 -16.64
CA ASN A 377 2.15 -2.89 -16.26
C ASN A 377 2.00 -2.80 -14.74
N PHE A 378 2.00 -3.95 -14.06
CA PHE A 378 1.94 -4.05 -12.62
C PHE A 378 3.14 -3.35 -11.98
N LYS A 379 4.37 -3.69 -12.40
CA LYS A 379 5.61 -3.05 -11.92
C LYS A 379 5.57 -1.53 -12.05
N LYS A 380 5.17 -1.02 -13.21
CA LYS A 380 5.03 0.42 -13.42
C LYS A 380 4.01 1.04 -12.48
N ALA A 381 2.83 0.43 -12.34
CA ALA A 381 1.78 0.92 -11.44
C ALA A 381 2.23 0.93 -9.97
N ILE A 382 2.94 -0.11 -9.53
CA ILE A 382 3.50 -0.19 -8.17
C ILE A 382 4.54 0.92 -7.94
N GLN A 383 5.47 1.12 -8.87
CA GLN A 383 6.48 2.19 -8.79
C GLN A 383 5.87 3.61 -8.81
N GLU A 384 4.71 3.81 -9.44
CA GLU A 384 4.00 5.12 -9.40
C GLU A 384 3.36 5.42 -8.03
N ILE A 385 3.12 4.40 -7.19
CA ILE A 385 2.47 4.55 -5.87
C ILE A 385 3.49 4.68 -4.74
N ILE A 386 4.60 3.94 -4.81
CA ILE A 386 5.60 3.87 -3.74
C ILE A 386 6.29 5.22 -3.52
N ASP A 387 6.44 5.66 -2.26
CA ASP A 387 7.29 6.80 -1.94
C ASP A 387 8.77 6.55 -2.28
N SER A 388 9.35 7.53 -2.96
CA SER A 388 10.70 7.45 -3.49
C SER A 388 11.78 7.39 -2.41
N GLN A 389 11.60 8.09 -1.28
CA GLN A 389 12.55 8.10 -0.18
C GLN A 389 12.54 6.75 0.55
N ALA A 390 11.36 6.20 0.82
CA ALA A 390 11.23 4.89 1.45
C ALA A 390 11.76 3.76 0.56
N PHE A 391 11.49 3.82 -0.75
CA PHE A 391 12.01 2.83 -1.70
C PHE A 391 13.54 2.82 -1.77
N ALA A 392 14.16 4.01 -1.78
CA ALA A 392 15.61 4.16 -1.73
C ALA A 392 16.19 3.71 -0.39
N SER A 393 15.52 4.00 0.73
CA SER A 393 15.93 3.60 2.08
C SER A 393 15.90 2.07 2.25
N CYS A 394 14.85 1.42 1.75
CA CYS A 394 14.77 -0.04 1.73
C CYS A 394 15.91 -0.65 0.91
N TYR A 395 16.22 -0.10 -0.26
CA TYR A 395 17.38 -0.57 -1.05
C TYR A 395 18.70 -0.38 -0.31
N TYR A 396 18.88 0.74 0.39
CA TYR A 396 20.08 1.00 1.19
C TYR A 396 20.28 -0.06 2.28
N GLU A 397 19.21 -0.50 2.93
CA GLU A 397 19.27 -1.56 3.94
C GLU A 397 19.62 -2.91 3.32
N LEU A 398 18.95 -3.29 2.23
CA LEU A 398 19.26 -4.52 1.49
C LEU A 398 20.71 -4.54 1.03
N LEU A 399 21.20 -3.44 0.46
CA LEU A 399 22.58 -3.28 0.03
C LEU A 399 23.55 -3.40 1.22
N THR A 400 23.20 -2.83 2.38
CA THR A 400 24.02 -2.93 3.60
C THR A 400 24.10 -4.37 4.09
N GLN A 401 22.99 -5.09 4.10
CA GLN A 401 22.94 -6.51 4.51
C GLN A 401 23.80 -7.37 3.58
N ILE A 402 23.66 -7.22 2.27
CA ILE A 402 24.44 -7.97 1.27
C ILE A 402 25.94 -7.66 1.37
N ILE A 403 26.33 -6.40 1.56
CA ILE A 403 27.74 -6.04 1.77
C ILE A 403 28.30 -6.72 3.01
N ASN A 404 27.55 -6.71 4.13
CA ASN A 404 28.00 -7.31 5.38
C ASN A 404 28.10 -8.84 5.29
N GLN A 405 27.21 -9.49 4.54
CA GLN A 405 27.28 -10.93 4.27
C GLN A 405 28.51 -11.25 3.41
N ASN A 406 28.76 -10.48 2.35
CA ASN A 406 29.89 -10.70 1.46
C ASN A 406 31.25 -10.33 2.06
N ASP A 407 31.28 -9.43 3.05
CA ASP A 407 32.49 -9.18 3.86
C ASP A 407 32.89 -10.43 4.67
N LYS A 408 31.93 -11.33 4.99
CA LYS A 408 32.19 -12.60 5.70
C LYS A 408 32.44 -13.75 4.74
N GLU A 409 31.56 -13.93 3.76
CA GLU A 409 31.59 -15.00 2.77
C GLU A 409 31.21 -14.44 1.40
N TYR A 410 32.18 -14.38 0.50
CA TYR A 410 31.97 -13.79 -0.82
C TYR A 410 31.03 -14.66 -1.67
N ASN A 411 29.88 -14.10 -2.03
CA ASN A 411 28.88 -14.70 -2.91
C ASN A 411 28.59 -13.74 -4.07
N ARG A 412 29.11 -14.09 -5.24
CA ARG A 412 28.95 -13.30 -6.46
C ARG A 412 27.48 -13.13 -6.88
N ASP A 413 26.67 -14.18 -6.80
CA ASP A 413 25.26 -14.16 -7.24
C ASP A 413 24.43 -13.19 -6.39
N SER A 414 24.73 -13.11 -5.09
CA SER A 414 24.11 -12.13 -4.20
C SER A 414 24.41 -10.68 -4.60
N LEU A 415 25.62 -10.41 -5.11
CA LEU A 415 26.00 -9.10 -5.63
C LEU A 415 25.37 -8.81 -7.01
N GLU A 416 25.17 -9.82 -7.84
CA GLU A 416 24.43 -9.66 -9.11
C GLU A 416 22.94 -9.37 -8.86
N ASN A 417 22.34 -10.03 -7.87
CA ASN A 417 20.96 -9.80 -7.47
C ASN A 417 20.73 -8.39 -6.91
N ILE A 418 21.63 -7.88 -6.05
CA ILE A 418 21.48 -6.52 -5.50
C ILE A 418 21.71 -5.43 -6.56
N ILE A 419 22.45 -5.72 -7.64
CA ILE A 419 22.55 -4.83 -8.80
C ILE A 419 21.22 -4.76 -9.56
N LYS A 420 20.59 -5.91 -9.85
CA LYS A 420 19.28 -5.97 -10.50
C LYS A 420 18.22 -5.20 -9.69
N MET A 421 18.26 -5.31 -8.35
CA MET A 421 17.41 -4.49 -7.49
C MET A 421 17.71 -2.99 -7.62
N ALA A 422 18.98 -2.60 -7.78
CA ALA A 422 19.35 -1.20 -8.01
C ALA A 422 18.86 -0.67 -9.37
N GLU A 423 18.81 -1.52 -10.40
CA GLU A 423 18.22 -1.18 -11.71
C GLU A 423 16.74 -0.86 -11.55
N PHE A 424 16.00 -1.59 -10.70
CA PHE A 424 14.61 -1.26 -10.38
C PHE A 424 14.47 0.09 -9.68
N LEU A 425 15.38 0.40 -8.74
CA LEU A 425 15.42 1.73 -8.13
C LEU A 425 15.73 2.81 -9.16
N TYR A 426 16.64 2.54 -10.10
CA TYR A 426 16.94 3.47 -11.19
C TYR A 426 15.71 3.71 -12.08
N GLU A 427 15.03 2.66 -12.51
CA GLU A 427 13.80 2.72 -13.32
C GLU A 427 12.67 3.50 -12.61
N HIS A 428 12.53 3.31 -11.30
CA HIS A 428 11.54 4.03 -10.48
C HIS A 428 11.64 5.54 -10.67
N PHE A 429 12.86 6.09 -10.68
CA PHE A 429 13.10 7.52 -10.88
C PHE A 429 13.06 7.97 -12.35
N GLN A 430 13.05 7.05 -13.32
CA GLN A 430 12.80 7.38 -14.73
C GLN A 430 11.33 7.65 -15.01
N LEU A 431 10.41 7.16 -14.16
CA LEU A 431 8.99 7.42 -14.32
C LEU A 431 8.68 8.91 -14.18
N PRO A 432 7.83 9.50 -15.05
CA PRO A 432 7.53 10.93 -15.00
C PRO A 432 7.01 11.43 -13.65
N VAL A 433 6.25 10.60 -12.94
CA VAL A 433 5.69 10.93 -11.61
C VAL A 433 6.79 11.11 -10.56
N ASN A 434 7.81 10.25 -10.60
CA ASN A 434 8.89 10.22 -9.61
C ASN A 434 10.07 11.12 -10.01
N ASN A 435 10.30 11.31 -11.31
CA ASN A 435 11.33 12.22 -11.82
C ASN A 435 11.10 13.67 -11.34
N LYS A 436 9.83 14.07 -11.14
CA LYS A 436 9.49 15.36 -10.53
C LYS A 436 10.15 15.57 -9.16
N GLU A 437 10.38 14.52 -8.36
CA GLU A 437 11.08 14.63 -7.07
C GLU A 437 12.59 14.90 -7.23
N LEU A 438 13.20 14.44 -8.33
CA LEU A 438 14.60 14.74 -8.67
C LEU A 438 14.79 16.18 -9.15
N GLN A 439 13.79 16.73 -9.83
CA GLN A 439 13.84 18.08 -10.42
C GLN A 439 13.63 19.21 -9.39
N LYS A 440 13.26 18.87 -8.14
CA LYS A 440 13.05 19.87 -7.08
C LYS A 440 14.31 20.62 -6.70
N GLU A 441 15.45 19.93 -6.67
CA GLU A 441 16.73 20.47 -6.22
C GLU A 441 17.85 19.94 -7.13
N ALA A 442 18.76 20.83 -7.55
CA ALA A 442 19.87 20.46 -8.44
C ALA A 442 20.77 19.35 -7.86
N ASP A 443 20.98 19.39 -6.54
CA ASP A 443 21.80 18.42 -5.82
C ASP A 443 21.22 17.01 -5.87
N ARG A 444 19.88 16.85 -5.86
CA ARG A 444 19.20 15.54 -5.98
C ARG A 444 19.46 14.91 -7.33
N LEU A 445 19.36 15.69 -8.40
CA LEU A 445 19.63 15.21 -9.75
C LEU A 445 21.11 14.83 -9.94
N GLU A 446 22.04 15.62 -9.38
CA GLU A 446 23.47 15.30 -9.43
C GLU A 446 23.80 14.02 -8.66
N LEU A 447 23.25 13.85 -7.46
CA LEU A 447 23.42 12.64 -6.65
C LEU A 447 22.81 11.41 -7.34
N PHE A 448 21.65 11.54 -7.99
CA PHE A 448 21.05 10.47 -8.77
C PHE A 448 21.92 10.07 -9.98
N LYS A 449 22.51 11.04 -10.68
CA LYS A 449 23.48 10.75 -11.76
C LYS A 449 24.73 10.04 -11.24
N LYS A 450 25.26 10.44 -10.07
CA LYS A 450 26.38 9.76 -9.40
C LYS A 450 26.00 8.33 -8.99
N PHE A 451 24.79 8.12 -8.50
CA PHE A 451 24.26 6.79 -8.19
C PHE A 451 24.24 5.90 -9.44
N HIS A 452 23.68 6.39 -10.55
CA HIS A 452 23.62 5.64 -11.80
C HIS A 452 25.03 5.30 -12.34
N LEU A 453 25.96 6.25 -12.34
CA LEU A 453 27.34 6.00 -12.76
C LEU A 453 28.01 4.91 -11.91
N MET A 454 27.84 4.97 -10.59
CA MET A 454 28.41 3.99 -9.68
C MET A 454 27.74 2.61 -9.83
N LEU A 455 26.45 2.56 -10.17
CA LEU A 455 25.77 1.31 -10.50
C LEU A 455 26.40 0.64 -11.72
N LEU A 456 26.67 1.41 -12.79
CA LEU A 456 27.36 0.91 -13.99
C LEU A 456 28.79 0.42 -13.66
N GLU A 457 29.51 1.09 -12.76
CA GLU A 457 30.81 0.60 -12.28
C GLU A 457 30.70 -0.74 -11.54
N CYS A 458 29.73 -0.89 -10.64
CA CYS A 458 29.50 -2.17 -9.93
C CYS A 458 29.19 -3.30 -10.92
N GLN A 459 28.36 -3.03 -11.94
CA GLN A 459 28.07 -3.98 -13.02
C GLN A 459 29.32 -4.36 -13.81
N ALA A 460 30.11 -3.38 -14.21
CA ALA A 460 31.33 -3.61 -14.98
C ALA A 460 32.33 -4.45 -14.19
N VAL A 461 32.53 -4.13 -12.91
CA VAL A 461 33.48 -4.86 -12.04
C VAL A 461 33.06 -6.30 -11.80
N LEU A 462 31.76 -6.61 -11.71
CA LEU A 462 31.31 -7.99 -11.71
C LEU A 462 31.53 -8.65 -13.07
N LYS A 463 31.19 -7.99 -14.19
CA LYS A 463 31.36 -8.56 -15.55
C LYS A 463 32.82 -8.78 -15.96
N CYS A 464 33.78 -8.12 -15.33
CA CYS A 464 35.19 -8.34 -15.59
C CYS A 464 35.61 -9.78 -15.25
N THR A 465 35.88 -10.58 -16.28
CA THR A 465 36.38 -11.96 -16.22
C THR A 465 37.89 -12.07 -16.01
N THR A 466 38.61 -10.96 -15.81
CA THR A 466 40.03 -11.00 -15.46
C THR A 466 40.23 -11.73 -14.15
N GLU A 467 40.92 -12.87 -14.19
CA GLU A 467 41.17 -13.88 -13.13
C GLU A 467 41.79 -13.37 -11.81
N LYS A 468 41.90 -12.05 -11.58
CA LYS A 468 42.57 -11.46 -10.40
C LYS A 468 41.87 -10.22 -9.82
N LEU A 469 40.55 -10.14 -9.89
CA LEU A 469 39.82 -9.09 -9.17
C LEU A 469 39.56 -9.56 -7.74
N GLU A 470 40.40 -9.08 -6.81
CA GLU A 470 40.26 -9.33 -5.37
C GLU A 470 38.84 -8.99 -4.89
N PRO A 471 38.15 -9.91 -4.18
CA PRO A 471 36.81 -9.67 -3.63
C PRO A 471 36.68 -8.35 -2.85
N ALA A 472 37.73 -7.98 -2.11
CA ALA A 472 37.79 -6.72 -1.37
C ALA A 472 37.68 -5.48 -2.28
N ARG A 473 38.22 -5.54 -3.50
CA ARG A 473 38.15 -4.46 -4.49
C ARG A 473 36.75 -4.34 -5.08
N ILE A 474 36.07 -5.47 -5.30
CA ILE A 474 34.67 -5.51 -5.73
C ILE A 474 33.80 -4.88 -4.64
N LEU A 475 33.91 -5.35 -3.39
CA LEU A 475 33.13 -4.85 -2.27
C LEU A 475 33.36 -3.37 -1.97
N LYS A 476 34.58 -2.85 -2.21
CA LYS A 476 34.85 -1.41 -2.12
C LYS A 476 33.93 -0.59 -3.02
N ARG A 477 33.60 -1.08 -4.22
CA ARG A 477 32.69 -0.38 -5.16
C ARG A 477 31.25 -0.36 -4.63
N PHE A 478 30.77 -1.49 -4.10
CA PHE A 478 29.47 -1.55 -3.44
C PHE A 478 29.39 -0.65 -2.19
N LYS A 479 30.48 -0.55 -1.40
CA LYS A 479 30.57 0.38 -0.26
C LYS A 479 30.50 1.85 -0.71
N ILE A 480 31.08 2.19 -1.87
CA ILE A 480 30.95 3.53 -2.47
C ILE A 480 29.51 3.78 -2.94
N LEU A 481 28.89 2.82 -3.66
CA LEU A 481 27.49 2.90 -4.07
C LEU A 481 26.57 3.15 -2.87
N ARG A 482 26.76 2.41 -1.77
CA ARG A 482 26.05 2.60 -0.51
C ARG A 482 26.23 4.01 0.06
N SER A 483 27.45 4.55 0.03
CA SER A 483 27.72 5.90 0.54
C SER A 483 27.06 6.99 -0.32
N ILE A 484 27.05 6.84 -1.65
CA ILE A 484 26.36 7.77 -2.55
C ILE A 484 24.85 7.71 -2.31
N LEU A 485 24.31 6.50 -2.22
CA LEU A 485 22.89 6.27 -1.93
C LEU A 485 22.47 6.88 -0.60
N ARG A 486 23.29 6.79 0.45
CA ARG A 486 22.98 7.44 1.75
C ARG A 486 22.80 8.95 1.60
N LYS A 487 23.75 9.61 0.93
CA LYS A 487 23.67 11.06 0.66
C LYS A 487 22.45 11.41 -0.18
N PHE A 488 22.13 10.57 -1.16
CA PHE A 488 20.94 10.74 -1.99
C PHE A 488 19.65 10.64 -1.17
N ILE A 489 19.53 9.66 -0.27
CA ILE A 489 18.38 9.53 0.65
C ILE A 489 18.27 10.74 1.59
N ASP A 490 19.39 11.21 2.13
CA ASP A 490 19.43 12.36 3.04
C ASP A 490 18.92 13.65 2.35
N GLU A 491 19.17 13.81 1.04
CA GLU A 491 18.65 14.93 0.25
C GLU A 491 17.21 14.70 -0.27
N LEU A 492 16.75 13.45 -0.39
CA LEU A 492 15.35 13.15 -0.72
C LEU A 492 14.40 13.50 0.43
N GLY A 493 14.86 13.40 1.68
CA GLY A 493 14.08 13.80 2.84
C GLY A 493 13.94 15.32 2.91
N ASP A 494 12.71 15.82 3.05
CA ASP A 494 12.49 17.26 3.22
C ASP A 494 13.23 17.74 4.46
N LYS A 495 14.24 18.60 4.25
CA LYS A 495 14.78 19.48 5.28
C LYS A 495 13.68 20.49 5.61
N GLY A 496 12.73 20.08 6.46
CA GLY A 496 11.61 20.93 6.88
C GLY A 496 12.12 22.30 7.34
N ALA A 497 11.31 23.34 7.12
CA ALA A 497 11.64 24.75 7.40
C ALA A 497 11.93 25.11 8.87
N ASN A 498 12.14 24.12 9.75
CA ASN A 498 12.76 24.26 11.06
C ASN A 498 13.79 23.14 11.19
N GLY A 499 15.08 23.50 11.27
CA GLY A 499 16.24 22.61 11.32
C GLY A 499 16.31 21.69 12.54
N VAL A 500 15.34 20.78 12.67
CA VAL A 500 15.41 19.60 13.51
C VAL A 500 15.04 18.44 12.61
N ALA A 501 16.05 17.68 12.19
CA ALA A 501 15.83 16.39 11.57
C ALA A 501 14.96 15.55 12.51
N ASN A 502 13.71 15.31 12.13
CA ASN A 502 12.95 14.19 12.66
C ASN A 502 13.65 12.93 12.15
N LYS A 503 14.72 12.53 12.86
CA LYS A 503 15.19 11.16 12.82
C LYS A 503 14.03 10.33 13.35
N SER A 504 13.23 9.77 12.44
CA SER A 504 12.46 8.57 12.76
C SER A 504 13.44 7.63 13.45
N GLN A 505 13.18 7.33 14.73
CA GLN A 505 13.95 6.34 15.46
C GLN A 505 13.68 5.00 14.80
N MET A 506 14.46 4.71 13.76
CA MET A 506 14.71 3.35 13.35
C MET A 506 15.27 2.61 14.56
N PHE A 507 14.67 1.47 14.85
CA PHE A 507 15.11 0.54 15.87
C PHE A 507 16.44 -0.09 15.42
N ILE A 508 17.53 0.68 15.52
CA ILE A 508 18.88 0.14 15.35
C ILE A 508 19.19 -0.61 16.64
N MET A 509 19.13 -1.95 16.60
CA MET A 509 19.87 -2.75 17.56
C MET A 509 21.36 -2.55 17.25
N SER A 510 21.96 -1.54 17.89
CA SER A 510 23.41 -1.35 17.92
C SER A 510 23.97 -2.10 19.13
N GLU A 511 25.05 -2.85 18.92
CA GLU A 511 25.69 -3.72 19.92
C GLU A 511 26.38 -3.01 21.10
N ASP A 512 26.39 -1.66 21.15
CA ASP A 512 27.12 -0.91 22.17
C ASP A 512 26.20 -0.24 23.22
N LEU A 513 25.48 -1.03 24.00
CA LEU A 513 24.76 -0.53 25.20
C LEU A 513 25.63 -0.67 26.46
N SER A 514 25.69 0.39 27.27
CA SER A 514 26.31 0.32 28.61
C SER A 514 25.55 -0.63 29.54
N ASP A 515 26.22 -1.20 30.54
CA ASP A 515 25.61 -2.22 31.40
C ASP A 515 24.40 -1.72 32.20
N SER A 516 24.33 -0.40 32.46
CA SER A 516 23.15 0.24 33.03
C SER A 516 21.93 0.21 32.09
N GLN A 517 22.13 0.31 30.78
CA GLN A 517 21.07 0.31 29.76
C GLN A 517 20.55 -1.10 29.46
N LYS A 518 21.41 -2.13 29.59
CA LYS A 518 20.99 -3.55 29.50
C LYS A 518 20.03 -3.94 30.62
N MET A 519 20.23 -3.39 31.82
CA MET A 519 19.35 -3.65 32.96
C MET A 519 17.93 -3.10 32.72
N PHE A 520 17.79 -1.88 32.18
CA PHE A 520 16.47 -1.32 31.86
C PHE A 520 15.77 -2.04 30.71
N ALA A 521 16.52 -2.49 29.70
CA ALA A 521 15.99 -3.30 28.60
C ALA A 521 15.44 -4.66 29.08
N SER A 522 16.09 -5.30 30.07
CA SER A 522 15.63 -6.59 30.62
C SER A 522 14.33 -6.53 31.42
N ILE A 523 13.90 -5.34 31.86
CA ILE A 523 12.66 -5.14 32.65
C ILE A 523 11.51 -4.59 31.75
N GLY A 524 11.75 -4.46 30.43
CA GLY A 524 10.74 -3.97 29.48
C GLY A 524 10.46 -2.47 29.57
N ILE A 525 11.32 -1.70 30.28
CA ILE A 525 11.24 -0.25 30.36
C ILE A 525 12.26 0.31 29.36
N SER A 526 11.78 0.77 28.20
CA SER A 526 12.62 1.56 27.29
C SER A 526 12.93 2.92 27.93
N PRO A 527 14.20 3.34 28.09
CA PRO A 527 14.52 4.66 28.58
C PRO A 527 14.21 5.69 27.49
N SER A 528 12.98 6.20 27.50
CA SER A 528 12.62 7.45 26.85
C SER A 528 13.36 8.59 27.54
N ILE A 529 14.54 8.98 27.06
CA ILE A 529 15.20 10.20 27.54
C ILE A 529 14.45 11.41 26.95
N ARG A 530 13.39 11.81 27.64
CA ARG A 530 12.99 13.21 27.90
C ARG A 530 12.24 13.23 29.22
N SER A 531 12.99 13.22 30.32
CA SER A 531 12.46 13.68 31.60
C SER A 531 12.32 15.20 31.49
N ILE A 532 11.09 15.69 31.70
CA ILE A 532 10.70 17.11 31.64
C ILE A 532 11.14 17.87 32.92
N LEU A 533 11.91 17.25 33.82
CA LEU A 533 12.18 17.81 35.15
C LEU A 533 13.60 18.34 35.41
N TYR A 534 14.50 18.35 34.42
CA TYR A 534 15.78 19.07 34.55
C TYR A 534 16.13 19.81 33.26
N ASN A 535 15.95 21.14 33.31
CA ASN A 535 16.29 22.08 32.25
C ASN A 535 17.58 22.81 32.66
N ASN A 536 18.73 22.41 32.13
CA ASN A 536 19.98 23.15 32.28
C ASN A 536 20.62 23.35 30.90
N ASN A 537 20.19 24.40 30.20
CA ASN A 537 20.96 25.01 29.12
C ASN A 537 21.00 26.52 29.38
N THR A 538 22.12 27.00 29.91
CA THR A 538 22.59 28.37 29.71
C THR A 538 23.84 28.32 28.84
N PRO A 539 23.92 29.06 27.73
CA PRO A 539 25.13 29.14 26.92
C PRO A 539 26.08 30.19 27.49
N MET A 540 27.39 29.97 27.43
CA MET A 540 28.37 31.02 27.11
C MET A 540 29.79 30.44 27.06
N GLU A 541 30.47 30.72 25.96
CA GLU A 541 31.91 30.64 25.81
C GLU A 541 32.62 31.62 26.76
N ASN A 542 33.78 31.16 27.29
CA ASN A 542 34.92 31.89 27.86
C ASN A 542 35.19 31.61 29.34
N ARG A 543 36.11 30.67 29.61
CA ARG A 543 37.47 30.99 30.12
C ARG A 543 38.17 29.72 30.60
N ARG A 544 39.29 29.42 29.94
CA ARG A 544 40.45 28.77 30.57
C ARG A 544 40.86 29.61 31.78
N GLN A 545 40.81 29.05 32.99
CA GLN A 545 41.80 29.22 34.06
C GLN A 545 41.39 28.42 35.31
N GLN A 546 42.38 27.75 35.91
CA GLN A 546 42.41 27.14 37.26
C GLN A 546 41.62 25.82 37.42
N ARG A 547 42.25 24.63 37.34
CA ARG A 547 43.12 23.96 38.34
C ARG A 547 42.53 23.90 39.78
N LEU A 548 42.26 22.64 40.18
CA LEU A 548 42.48 22.00 41.49
C LEU A 548 41.33 21.87 42.52
N LEU A 549 41.35 20.67 43.13
CA LEU A 549 41.00 20.22 44.49
C LEU A 549 39.55 19.82 44.87
N ASN A 550 39.37 18.49 44.96
CA ASN A 550 38.99 17.68 46.12
C ASN A 550 37.80 18.03 47.05
N ASP A 551 37.07 16.93 47.32
CA ASP A 551 36.53 16.46 48.60
C ASP A 551 35.38 17.21 49.30
N SER A 552 34.36 16.40 49.64
CA SER A 552 33.89 16.18 51.02
C SER A 552 32.38 16.32 51.26
N LEU A 553 31.76 15.15 51.46
CA LEU A 553 30.90 14.76 52.61
C LEU A 553 29.68 15.61 53.04
N LYS A 554 28.55 14.87 53.03
CA LYS A 554 27.63 14.60 54.16
C LYS A 554 26.71 15.70 54.72
N ALA A 555 25.45 15.27 54.79
CA ALA A 555 24.58 15.23 55.98
C ALA A 555 23.58 16.38 56.24
N ASN A 556 22.31 15.98 56.12
CA ASN A 556 21.32 15.89 57.20
C ASN A 556 20.32 17.01 57.53
N TYR A 557 19.06 16.55 57.56
CA TYR A 557 17.94 16.81 58.49
C TYR A 557 17.18 18.15 58.49
N SER A 558 15.95 18.06 57.97
CA SER A 558 14.63 18.38 58.59
C SER A 558 14.49 19.56 59.58
N LYS A 559 13.41 20.35 59.38
CA LYS A 559 12.29 20.49 60.36
C LYS A 559 11.15 21.40 59.84
N LEU A 560 9.94 20.95 60.19
CA LEU A 560 8.65 21.64 60.18
C LEU A 560 8.65 22.93 61.00
N ASN A 561 7.70 23.84 60.71
CA ASN A 561 6.81 24.43 61.71
C ASN A 561 5.53 25.03 61.08
N THR A 562 4.39 24.66 61.66
CA THR A 562 3.07 25.31 61.65
C THR A 562 3.12 26.63 62.46
N THR A 563 2.20 27.60 62.37
CA THR A 563 0.85 27.60 62.97
C THR A 563 0.10 28.94 62.69
N THR A 564 -1.26 28.90 62.72
CA THR A 564 -2.26 29.93 63.18
C THR A 564 -2.44 31.29 62.45
N GLU A 565 -3.59 31.95 62.31
CA GLU A 565 -5.06 31.68 62.43
C GLU A 565 -5.84 33.01 62.14
N GLN A 566 -7.16 32.93 61.87
CA GLN A 566 -8.24 33.97 62.01
C GLN A 566 -8.40 35.07 60.93
N VAL A 567 -9.49 35.14 60.12
CA VAL A 567 -10.95 35.44 60.31
C VAL A 567 -11.30 36.94 60.17
N ALA A 568 -12.11 37.28 59.14
CA ALA A 568 -13.33 38.15 59.17
C ALA A 568 -13.71 38.72 57.77
N THR A 569 -15.01 38.65 57.42
CA THR A 569 -15.71 39.31 56.30
C THR A 569 -16.41 40.60 56.81
N PRO A 570 -17.37 41.30 56.13
CA PRO A 570 -17.79 41.41 54.72
C PRO A 570 -18.04 42.89 54.26
N SER A 571 -18.35 43.15 52.97
CA SER A 571 -19.46 44.03 52.50
C SER A 571 -19.36 44.36 50.99
N LYS A 572 -20.39 43.98 50.21
CA LYS A 572 -21.44 44.81 49.56
C LYS A 572 -20.98 45.64 48.35
N SER A 573 -21.57 45.36 47.19
CA SER A 573 -22.29 46.34 46.36
C SER A 573 -22.88 45.71 45.09
N THR A 574 -24.22 45.74 44.96
CA THR A 574 -25.05 46.16 43.79
C THR A 574 -24.72 45.65 42.37
N SER A 575 -25.64 45.37 41.45
CA SER A 575 -27.11 45.42 41.37
C SER A 575 -27.52 45.03 39.94
N THR A 576 -28.72 44.44 39.81
CA THR A 576 -29.71 44.64 38.71
C THR A 576 -29.37 44.33 37.25
N GLY A 577 -30.22 43.48 36.63
CA GLY A 577 -30.70 43.71 35.26
C GLY A 577 -30.75 42.50 34.31
N GLN A 578 -31.79 41.67 34.42
CA GLN A 578 -32.36 40.95 33.27
C GLN A 578 -33.44 41.85 32.62
N PRO A 579 -33.65 41.82 31.29
CA PRO A 579 -34.51 40.78 30.71
C PRO A 579 -34.08 40.23 29.33
N ILE A 580 -34.22 38.89 29.22
CA ILE A 580 -34.86 38.11 28.13
C ILE A 580 -34.83 38.70 26.71
N ALA A 581 -34.11 38.03 25.81
CA ALA A 581 -34.59 37.76 24.44
C ALA A 581 -33.95 36.49 23.88
N LYS A 582 -34.81 35.52 23.54
CA LYS A 582 -34.50 34.27 22.84
C LYS A 582 -34.08 34.58 21.40
N VAL A 583 -32.87 34.19 20.99
CA VAL A 583 -32.56 33.84 19.59
C VAL A 583 -31.52 32.72 19.61
N LEU A 584 -31.90 31.55 19.09
CA LEU A 584 -31.01 30.44 18.78
C LEU A 584 -30.30 30.76 17.46
N PRO A 585 -28.97 30.62 17.36
CA PRO A 585 -28.36 30.27 16.09
C PRO A 585 -27.56 28.97 16.22
N ASN A 586 -27.88 28.05 15.30
CA ASN A 586 -27.07 26.90 14.94
C ASN A 586 -25.61 27.32 14.73
N ALA A 587 -24.70 26.79 15.55
CA ALA A 587 -23.27 26.90 15.33
C ALA A 587 -22.69 25.50 15.11
N THR A 588 -22.44 25.20 13.84
CA THR A 588 -21.56 24.14 13.35
C THR A 588 -20.14 24.39 13.88
N THR A 589 -19.77 23.73 14.97
CA THR A 589 -18.40 23.82 15.50
C THR A 589 -17.47 22.91 14.69
N GLN A 590 -16.77 23.52 13.72
CA GLN A 590 -15.53 22.98 13.17
C GLN A 590 -14.55 22.77 14.33
N ARG A 591 -14.31 21.52 14.73
CA ARG A 591 -13.24 21.17 15.67
C ARG A 591 -11.91 21.18 14.91
N ALA A 592 -11.08 22.16 15.24
CA ALA A 592 -9.69 22.26 14.83
C ALA A 592 -8.92 20.99 15.24
N SER A 593 -8.14 20.44 14.31
CA SER A 593 -7.32 19.26 14.50
C SER A 593 -6.15 19.55 15.44
N LEU A 594 -6.12 18.88 16.59
CA LEU A 594 -4.95 18.85 17.47
C LEU A 594 -3.91 17.89 16.87
N ARG A 595 -2.67 18.39 16.76
CA ARG A 595 -1.54 17.75 16.07
C ARG A 595 -1.25 16.34 16.62
N ARG A 596 -1.49 15.33 15.79
CA ARG A 596 -1.10 13.92 15.97
C ARG A 596 0.42 13.77 15.75
N LYS A 597 1.03 12.71 16.31
CA LYS A 597 2.32 12.21 15.79
C LYS A 597 2.09 11.79 14.33
N GLU A 598 2.91 12.29 13.42
CA GLU A 598 2.87 11.90 12.01
C GLU A 598 3.30 10.42 11.91
N SER A 599 2.40 9.55 11.43
CA SER A 599 2.75 8.15 11.15
C SER A 599 3.56 8.06 9.85
N LEU A 600 4.27 6.93 9.65
CA LEU A 600 5.03 6.63 8.43
C LEU A 600 4.16 6.73 7.15
N ARG A 601 2.83 6.70 7.27
CA ARG A 601 1.85 7.00 6.20
C ARG A 601 2.12 8.33 5.49
N THR A 602 2.61 9.33 6.22
CA THR A 602 2.93 10.67 5.68
C THR A 602 4.25 10.67 4.89
N ALA A 603 5.12 9.68 5.15
CA ALA A 603 6.42 9.52 4.50
C ALA A 603 6.42 8.44 3.41
N LEU A 604 5.51 7.46 3.44
CA LEU A 604 5.49 6.31 2.50
C LEU A 604 4.60 6.49 1.27
N PHE A 605 3.62 7.39 1.32
CA PHE A 605 2.64 7.57 0.25
C PHE A 605 2.21 9.03 0.19
N LYS A 606 2.93 9.87 -0.57
CA LYS A 606 2.49 11.24 -0.85
C LYS A 606 1.16 11.17 -1.64
N ARG A 607 0.05 11.46 -0.97
CA ARG A 607 -1.19 11.89 -1.64
C ARG A 607 -0.92 13.25 -2.31
N GLN A 608 -0.34 13.25 -3.50
CA GLN A 608 -0.32 14.43 -4.35
C GLN A 608 -1.72 14.64 -4.94
N LYS A 609 -2.38 15.73 -4.55
CA LYS A 609 -3.42 16.34 -5.39
C LYS A 609 -2.70 17.05 -6.54
N THR A 610 -2.66 16.44 -7.72
CA THR A 610 -2.19 17.12 -8.93
C THR A 610 -3.38 17.75 -9.65
N SER A 611 -3.43 19.07 -9.64
CA SER A 611 -4.25 19.89 -10.55
C SER A 611 -3.53 19.98 -11.90
N GLU A 612 -3.92 19.15 -12.86
CA GLU A 612 -3.59 19.34 -14.27
C GLU A 612 -4.89 19.16 -15.08
N THR A 613 -5.72 20.19 -15.00
CA THR A 613 -6.82 20.45 -15.94
C THR A 613 -6.25 21.28 -17.09
N GLU A 614 -6.75 21.01 -18.30
CA GLU A 614 -6.49 21.75 -19.55
C GLU A 614 -5.17 21.43 -20.29
N GLN A 615 -5.22 20.42 -21.17
CA GLN A 615 -4.64 20.44 -22.54
C GLN A 615 -4.75 19.08 -23.26
N ILE A 616 -5.93 18.45 -23.35
CA ILE A 616 -6.09 17.25 -24.21
C ILE A 616 -7.48 17.25 -24.90
N TYR A 617 -7.90 18.39 -25.45
CA TYR A 617 -9.24 18.54 -26.07
C TYR A 617 -9.26 18.95 -27.54
N THR A 618 -8.15 18.85 -28.27
CA THR A 618 -8.08 19.33 -29.67
C THR A 618 -7.78 18.27 -30.74
N VAL A 619 -7.75 16.97 -30.41
CA VAL A 619 -7.46 15.93 -31.43
C VAL A 619 -8.68 15.10 -31.86
N TYR A 620 -9.77 15.06 -31.08
CA TYR A 620 -10.81 14.04 -31.25
C TYR A 620 -12.05 14.42 -32.09
N LYS A 621 -11.95 15.37 -33.03
CA LYS A 621 -13.14 15.78 -33.81
C LYS A 621 -13.24 15.22 -35.23
N ASN A 622 -12.17 14.70 -35.84
CA ASN A 622 -12.26 14.26 -37.24
C ASN A 622 -11.67 12.86 -37.41
N ASN A 623 -12.54 11.88 -37.67
CA ASN A 623 -12.37 10.72 -38.58
C ASN A 623 -13.26 9.57 -38.11
N SER A 624 -14.54 9.63 -38.51
CA SER A 624 -15.39 8.44 -38.61
C SER A 624 -15.15 7.82 -39.98
N ASP A 625 -15.17 6.49 -40.03
CA ASP A 625 -15.26 5.65 -41.23
C ASP A 625 -13.95 4.96 -41.69
N SER A 626 -13.22 4.32 -40.77
CA SER A 626 -12.56 2.99 -40.97
C SER A 626 -11.62 2.60 -39.82
N LEU A 627 -12.08 2.62 -38.56
CA LEU A 627 -11.16 2.44 -37.43
C LEU A 627 -10.60 1.00 -37.35
N GLN A 628 -9.27 0.87 -37.41
CA GLN A 628 -8.57 -0.40 -37.17
C GLN A 628 -8.65 -0.78 -35.67
N ILE A 629 -8.49 -2.06 -35.30
CA ILE A 629 -8.60 -2.52 -33.90
C ILE A 629 -7.70 -1.70 -32.97
N SER A 630 -6.49 -1.37 -33.42
CA SER A 630 -5.55 -0.51 -32.69
C SER A 630 -6.13 0.88 -32.40
N GLU A 631 -6.79 1.52 -33.37
CA GLU A 631 -7.41 2.84 -33.21
C GLU A 631 -8.66 2.77 -32.32
N ILE A 632 -9.42 1.66 -32.36
CA ILE A 632 -10.55 1.42 -31.45
C ILE A 632 -10.05 1.18 -30.01
N LEU A 633 -8.96 0.42 -29.85
CA LEU A 633 -8.34 0.18 -28.54
C LEU A 633 -7.75 1.48 -27.97
N ASP A 634 -7.15 2.33 -28.79
CA ASP A 634 -6.65 3.65 -28.37
C ASP A 634 -7.80 4.57 -27.93
N GLN A 635 -8.93 4.56 -28.66
CA GLN A 635 -10.13 5.30 -28.26
C GLN A 635 -10.76 4.76 -26.98
N LEU A 636 -10.80 3.43 -26.80
CA LEU A 636 -11.30 2.80 -25.57
C LEU A 636 -10.37 3.06 -24.38
N THR A 637 -9.05 3.07 -24.60
CA THR A 637 -8.04 3.45 -23.60
C THR A 637 -8.16 4.93 -23.22
N GLY A 638 -8.40 5.80 -24.20
CA GLY A 638 -8.71 7.22 -24.01
C GLY A 638 -9.99 7.42 -23.20
N LEU A 639 -11.05 6.68 -23.49
CA LEU A 639 -12.32 6.74 -22.74
C LEU A 639 -12.13 6.23 -21.30
N SER A 640 -11.47 5.09 -21.08
CA SER A 640 -11.15 4.55 -19.75
C SER A 640 -10.29 5.52 -18.91
N SER A 641 -9.32 6.18 -19.55
CA SER A 641 -8.47 7.18 -18.87
C SER A 641 -9.17 8.52 -18.61
N ASN A 642 -10.16 8.92 -19.43
CA ASN A 642 -10.98 10.11 -19.16
C ASN A 642 -12.06 9.85 -18.09
N LEU A 643 -12.59 8.63 -18.03
CA LEU A 643 -13.50 8.17 -16.96
C LEU A 643 -12.85 8.23 -15.58
N SER A 644 -11.55 7.98 -15.49
CA SER A 644 -10.78 8.04 -14.23
C SER A 644 -10.26 9.42 -13.86
N LYS A 645 -10.39 10.44 -14.73
CA LYS A 645 -10.00 11.84 -14.45
C LYS A 645 -11.13 12.68 -13.85
N HIS A 646 -12.39 12.32 -14.07
CA HIS A 646 -13.55 13.03 -13.51
C HIS A 646 -13.76 12.83 -11.99
N THR A 647 -12.88 12.09 -11.32
CA THR A 647 -12.90 11.80 -9.87
C THR A 647 -12.11 12.80 -9.01
N LEU A 648 -11.58 13.90 -9.58
CA LEU A 648 -10.69 14.85 -8.87
C LEU A 648 -11.30 16.22 -8.49
N ASN A 649 -12.58 16.47 -8.78
CA ASN A 649 -13.28 17.68 -8.33
C ASN A 649 -14.45 17.34 -7.40
N ASN A 650 -14.14 16.99 -6.15
CA ASN A 650 -14.87 17.39 -4.93
C ASN A 650 -14.11 16.93 -3.68
#